data_AF-A0A137NW61-F1
#
_entry.id   AF-A0A137NW61-F1
#
_cell.length_a   1.000
_cell.length_b   1.000
_cell.length_c   1.000
_cell.angle_alpha   90.00
_cell.angle_beta   90.00
_cell.angle_gamma   90.00
#
_symmetry.space_group_name_H-M   'P 1'
#
loop_
_entity.id
_entity.type
_entity.pdbx_description
1 polymer ?
#
loop_
_entity_poly.entity_id
_entity_poly.type
_entity_poly.pdbx_seq_one_letter_code
_entity_poly.pdbx_strand_id
1 'polypeptide(L)'
;KQSDANIKSEKISSKTENFVTESKPSKKSKLNDLHYKCLRKYLKEDILIGYTEAMEKLQEETDIKCSYSAIRKAIIKLREEINTNSTNLDPSAVKDRSFNGRTKLKDLHIEYLKKYLRENIHIGNTEAMNRLYQDTGLKISVTPVRLTLIKLEEEIRGESESKACIESRNQVGKIKKIHVELLKKYLSENASIGYYKAKTKLKQDTGLDVTAYEVQKSLFDLKNSTNQDNIENQLNSLKVRCRRKAFGFKIKGLHIEYLKKYLKDDNSIGTSDARDQLYKDTGLEVTIPAIHTTLAELKEQNNYLKDSYLSPTSDSKNMNITWSYGRKLKDNHIECLKKYLKEDISIGSTKAKNKLYEETGLEISISPVQKALIKLKKDLCQESSNLFPKSGYKAENKTRDYNYTLKGHHIELFKSYLKEDNFIGNKEARIRLKEETGFDTTASTVSVTMTKLRKEMGLKNIDLRPHAAKKASINRLKLKDLHLEYLRKYLNEDNLIGPTEAMKKLQKETGLKCSPGTIQKKLANLREEMGLECVNLTSVSAKRIANTRSKLKDSHLELLKKNLIEDALIGPTEARNRLKEDTGLTCSLPVVCNTLKKLRKELNLDYTNLDPSAVKNRRLSNRSKLKDSHLKLLKNILKEDALIGTTEARNRLKEEFSLETSYYIARNALIKMKKELAT
;
A
#
# COMPACT_ATOMS: atom_id res chain seq x y z
N LYS A 1 40.84 -94.11 -2.19
CA LYS A 1 40.56 -93.93 -0.73
C LYS A 1 41.20 -92.60 -0.36
N GLN A 2 40.41 -91.52 -0.36
CA GLN A 2 40.03 -90.74 0.84
C GLN A 2 41.28 -90.19 1.56
N SER A 3 41.44 -88.91 1.90
CA SER A 3 40.56 -87.74 1.94
C SER A 3 41.40 -86.54 2.43
N ASP A 4 41.03 -85.34 1.98
CA ASP A 4 41.09 -84.04 2.66
C ASP A 4 42.41 -83.51 3.26
N ALA A 5 42.86 -82.35 2.73
CA ALA A 5 42.82 -81.06 3.44
C ALA A 5 43.39 -79.95 2.53
N ASN A 6 42.51 -79.05 2.08
CA ASN A 6 42.81 -77.97 1.15
C ASN A 6 43.11 -76.67 1.95
N ILE A 7 44.32 -76.12 1.77
CA ILE A 7 44.82 -74.92 2.43
C ILE A 7 44.27 -73.67 1.71
N LYS A 8 43.49 -72.85 2.41
CA LYS A 8 43.13 -71.50 1.96
C LYS A 8 43.66 -70.45 2.94
N SER A 9 44.39 -69.50 2.38
CA SER A 9 45.09 -68.40 3.02
C SER A 9 44.14 -67.38 3.65
N GLU A 10 44.41 -67.06 4.92
CA GLU A 10 43.81 -65.95 5.65
C GLU A 10 44.27 -64.61 5.08
N LYS A 11 43.31 -63.79 4.68
CA LYS A 11 43.50 -62.37 4.39
C LYS A 11 42.70 -61.59 5.43
N ILE A 12 43.41 -61.01 6.39
CA ILE A 12 42.86 -60.17 7.45
C ILE A 12 42.26 -58.91 6.80
N SER A 13 40.94 -58.77 6.92
CA SER A 13 40.18 -57.56 6.57
C SER A 13 39.42 -57.12 7.82
N SER A 14 39.88 -56.06 8.46
CA SER A 14 39.19 -55.38 9.54
C SER A 14 37.99 -54.62 8.98
N LYS A 15 36.80 -55.21 9.13
CA LYS A 15 35.50 -54.56 8.90
C LYS A 15 35.11 -53.78 10.15
N THR A 16 35.16 -52.46 10.07
CA THR A 16 34.47 -51.55 10.99
C THR A 16 33.00 -51.47 10.56
N GLU A 17 32.10 -52.09 11.31
CA GLU A 17 30.66 -51.95 11.14
C GLU A 17 30.20 -50.57 11.65
N ASN A 18 30.06 -49.61 10.74
CA ASN A 18 29.25 -48.43 11.00
C ASN A 18 27.81 -48.75 10.58
N PHE A 19 26.96 -49.08 11.55
CA PHE A 19 25.51 -49.05 11.41
C PHE A 19 25.05 -47.62 11.14
N VAL A 20 24.94 -47.25 9.87
CA VAL A 20 24.18 -46.07 9.44
C VAL A 20 22.71 -46.49 9.38
N THR A 21 21.97 -46.24 10.46
CA THR A 21 20.51 -46.27 10.42
C THR A 21 20.04 -45.12 9.54
N GLU A 22 19.63 -45.41 8.31
CA GLU A 22 18.91 -44.46 7.46
C GLU A 22 17.64 -44.01 8.19
N SER A 23 17.66 -42.79 8.74
CA SER A 23 16.48 -42.17 9.32
C SER A 23 15.49 -41.84 8.19
N LYS A 24 14.50 -42.71 8.00
CA LYS A 24 13.35 -42.43 7.13
C LYS A 24 12.76 -41.06 7.48
N PRO A 25 12.37 -40.23 6.49
CA PRO A 25 11.80 -38.92 6.76
C PRO A 25 10.55 -39.07 7.64
N SER A 26 10.62 -38.52 8.85
CA SER A 26 9.57 -38.63 9.86
C SER A 26 8.25 -38.14 9.28
N LYS A 27 7.29 -39.05 9.10
CA LYS A 27 5.92 -38.70 8.73
C LYS A 27 5.45 -37.63 9.72
N LYS A 28 5.02 -36.48 9.20
CA LYS A 28 4.44 -35.40 10.01
C LYS A 28 3.31 -35.99 10.84
N SER A 29 3.55 -36.19 12.13
CA SER A 29 2.58 -36.77 13.05
C SER A 29 1.43 -35.77 13.20
N LYS A 30 0.21 -36.27 12.99
CA LYS A 30 -0.99 -35.52 13.39
C LYS A 30 -1.04 -35.50 14.91
N LEU A 31 -1.51 -34.40 15.50
CA LEU A 31 -1.77 -34.34 16.93
C LEU A 31 -2.81 -35.40 17.29
N ASN A 32 -2.54 -36.22 18.29
CA ASN A 32 -3.46 -37.21 18.84
C ASN A 32 -4.10 -36.65 20.12
N ASP A 33 -4.98 -37.42 20.74
CA ASP A 33 -5.72 -36.97 21.93
C ASP A 33 -4.81 -36.70 23.13
N LEU A 34 -3.71 -37.46 23.26
CA LEU A 34 -2.70 -37.22 24.29
C LEU A 34 -2.09 -35.82 24.13
N HIS A 35 -1.74 -35.42 22.90
CA HIS A 35 -1.22 -34.07 22.65
C HIS A 35 -2.22 -32.96 23.00
N TYR A 36 -3.51 -33.15 22.67
CA TYR A 36 -4.54 -32.17 23.05
C TYR A 36 -4.73 -32.10 24.57
N LYS A 37 -4.59 -33.21 25.28
CA LYS A 37 -4.66 -33.26 26.76
C LYS A 37 -3.52 -32.45 27.40
N CYS A 38 -2.29 -32.62 26.93
CA CYS A 38 -1.12 -31.85 27.40
C CYS A 38 -1.28 -30.36 27.09
N LEU A 39 -1.63 -30.00 25.84
CA LEU A 39 -1.86 -28.59 25.46
C LEU A 39 -2.97 -27.93 26.29
N ARG A 40 -4.03 -28.68 26.65
CA ARG A 40 -5.11 -28.19 27.51
C ARG A 40 -4.64 -27.99 28.96
N LYS A 41 -3.73 -28.83 29.47
CA LYS A 41 -3.07 -28.63 30.77
C LYS A 41 -2.23 -27.36 30.76
N TYR A 42 -1.39 -27.16 29.75
CA TYR A 42 -0.57 -25.95 29.61
C TYR A 42 -1.40 -24.67 29.56
N LEU A 43 -2.52 -24.68 28.83
CA LEU A 43 -3.43 -23.53 28.76
C LEU A 43 -4.21 -23.24 30.05
N LYS A 44 -4.34 -24.22 30.95
CA LYS A 44 -4.89 -24.00 32.30
C LYS A 44 -3.87 -23.36 33.23
N GLU A 45 -2.58 -23.70 33.07
CA GLU A 45 -1.48 -23.12 33.84
C GLU A 45 -1.15 -21.70 33.37
N ASP A 46 -1.08 -21.49 32.05
CA ASP A 46 -0.88 -20.18 31.43
C ASP A 46 -1.72 -20.07 30.15
N ILE A 47 -2.81 -19.31 30.22
CA ILE A 47 -3.69 -19.10 29.07
C ILE A 47 -3.00 -18.36 27.92
N LEU A 48 -1.91 -17.64 28.19
CA LEU A 48 -1.13 -16.84 27.24
C LEU A 48 0.09 -17.55 26.68
N ILE A 49 0.32 -18.84 27.01
CA ILE A 49 1.48 -19.61 26.55
C ILE A 49 1.75 -19.42 25.04
N GLY A 50 3.02 -19.15 24.70
CA GLY A 50 3.47 -18.95 23.33
C GLY A 50 3.40 -20.24 22.51
N TYR A 51 3.15 -20.15 21.20
CA TYR A 51 3.09 -21.35 20.34
C TYR A 51 4.40 -22.12 20.29
N THR A 52 5.54 -21.41 20.36
CA THR A 52 6.87 -22.03 20.39
C THR A 52 7.10 -22.74 21.73
N GLU A 53 6.80 -22.06 22.83
CA GLU A 53 6.93 -22.64 24.19
C GLU A 53 6.04 -23.87 24.38
N ALA A 54 4.78 -23.81 23.95
CA ALA A 54 3.89 -24.95 24.01
C ALA A 54 4.33 -26.12 23.10
N MET A 55 5.01 -25.83 21.99
CA MET A 55 5.60 -26.85 21.12
C MET A 55 6.80 -27.51 21.77
N GLU A 56 7.66 -26.75 22.44
CA GLU A 56 8.82 -27.24 23.18
C GLU A 56 8.39 -28.10 24.37
N LYS A 57 7.47 -27.60 25.22
CA LYS A 57 6.91 -28.38 26.34
C LYS A 57 6.22 -29.65 25.87
N LEU A 58 5.49 -29.61 24.75
CA LEU A 58 4.84 -30.80 24.21
C LEU A 58 5.87 -31.81 23.69
N GLN A 59 6.92 -31.34 23.01
CA GLN A 59 7.99 -32.21 22.53
C GLN A 59 8.76 -32.84 23.70
N GLU A 60 8.97 -32.11 24.79
CA GLU A 60 9.62 -32.60 26.01
C GLU A 60 8.77 -33.66 26.73
N GLU A 61 7.45 -33.49 26.80
CA GLU A 61 6.56 -34.42 27.51
C GLU A 61 6.18 -35.67 26.68
N THR A 62 6.14 -35.58 25.35
CA THR A 62 5.67 -36.69 24.48
C THR A 62 6.71 -37.27 23.53
N ASP A 63 7.91 -36.69 23.47
CA ASP A 63 9.01 -37.04 22.56
C ASP A 63 8.63 -37.01 21.06
N ILE A 64 7.52 -36.33 20.72
CA ILE A 64 7.01 -36.23 19.35
C ILE A 64 7.18 -34.80 18.83
N LYS A 65 7.99 -34.67 17.78
CA LYS A 65 8.20 -33.40 17.08
C LYS A 65 6.95 -33.00 16.28
N CYS A 66 6.21 -32.03 16.80
CA CYS A 66 5.03 -31.48 16.15
C CYS A 66 5.37 -30.30 15.24
N SER A 67 4.61 -30.10 14.16
CA SER A 67 4.78 -28.89 13.34
C SER A 67 4.18 -27.66 14.03
N TYR A 68 4.85 -26.52 13.96
CA TYR A 68 4.36 -25.24 14.50
C TYR A 68 2.92 -24.90 14.05
N SER A 69 2.59 -25.20 12.79
CA SER A 69 1.23 -25.00 12.24
C SER A 69 0.17 -25.86 12.94
N ALA A 70 0.50 -27.09 13.31
CA ALA A 70 -0.40 -27.98 14.04
C ALA A 70 -0.64 -27.48 15.47
N ILE A 71 0.42 -27.09 16.18
CA ILE A 71 0.36 -26.53 17.54
C ILE A 71 -0.47 -25.23 17.55
N ARG A 72 -0.21 -24.33 16.60
CA ARG A 72 -0.98 -23.08 16.47
C ARG A 72 -2.48 -23.34 16.29
N LYS A 73 -2.86 -24.28 15.42
CA LYS A 73 -4.27 -24.63 15.20
C LYS A 73 -4.91 -25.24 16.45
N ALA A 74 -4.20 -26.15 17.12
CA ALA A 74 -4.69 -26.79 18.34
C ALA A 74 -4.90 -25.80 19.49
N ILE A 75 -3.94 -24.90 19.72
CA ILE A 75 -4.03 -23.88 20.78
C ILE A 75 -5.16 -22.88 20.51
N ILE A 76 -5.37 -22.46 19.26
CA ILE A 76 -6.49 -21.57 18.91
C ILE A 76 -7.82 -22.26 19.25
N LYS A 77 -7.99 -23.51 18.81
CA LYS A 77 -9.20 -24.29 19.06
C LYS A 77 -9.44 -24.50 20.57
N LEU A 78 -8.40 -24.86 21.32
CA LEU A 78 -8.49 -25.06 22.77
C LEU A 78 -8.80 -23.76 23.53
N ARG A 79 -8.27 -22.61 23.10
CA ARG A 79 -8.61 -21.30 23.69
C ARG A 79 -10.06 -20.91 23.44
N GLU A 80 -10.57 -21.20 22.24
CA GLU A 80 -12.01 -21.03 21.95
C GLU A 80 -12.85 -21.91 22.88
N GLU A 81 -12.52 -23.20 23.00
CA GLU A 81 -13.22 -24.15 23.89
C GLU A 81 -13.17 -23.75 25.38
N ILE A 82 -12.05 -23.21 25.86
CA ILE A 82 -11.91 -22.74 27.25
C ILE A 82 -12.73 -21.47 27.49
N ASN A 83 -12.75 -20.54 26.54
CA ASN A 83 -13.49 -19.28 26.66
C ASN A 83 -15.01 -19.47 26.52
N THR A 84 -15.47 -20.41 25.70
CA THR A 84 -16.91 -20.71 25.60
C THR A 84 -17.47 -21.31 26.89
N ASN A 85 -16.64 -22.00 27.68
CA ASN A 85 -17.07 -22.59 28.93
C ASN A 85 -17.11 -21.60 30.12
N SER A 86 -16.56 -20.38 29.97
CA SER A 86 -16.56 -19.37 31.04
C SER A 86 -17.74 -18.38 30.96
N THR A 87 -18.52 -18.40 29.89
CA THR A 87 -19.71 -17.56 29.73
C THR A 87 -20.93 -18.40 29.36
N ASN A 88 -21.82 -18.62 30.32
CA ASN A 88 -23.17 -19.15 30.08
C ASN A 88 -23.98 -18.15 29.23
N LEU A 89 -23.86 -18.20 27.91
CA LEU A 89 -24.79 -17.56 26.97
C LEU A 89 -24.91 -18.37 25.67
N ASP A 90 -26.17 -18.52 25.27
CA ASP A 90 -26.77 -19.19 24.10
C ASP A 90 -25.86 -19.48 22.87
N PRO A 91 -25.72 -20.76 22.44
CA PRO A 91 -24.87 -21.18 21.31
C PRO A 91 -25.36 -20.79 19.90
N SER A 92 -26.53 -20.15 19.74
CA SER A 92 -27.16 -19.98 18.42
C SER A 92 -26.59 -18.86 17.53
N ALA A 93 -25.64 -18.05 18.01
CA ALA A 93 -25.22 -16.81 17.33
C ALA A 93 -23.74 -16.73 16.91
N VAL A 94 -23.11 -17.81 16.41
CA VAL A 94 -21.78 -17.68 15.79
C VAL A 94 -21.65 -18.55 14.53
N LYS A 95 -22.07 -17.99 13.38
CA LYS A 95 -21.59 -18.42 12.06
C LYS A 95 -20.59 -17.41 11.50
N ASP A 96 -19.41 -17.93 11.20
CA ASP A 96 -18.41 -17.48 10.23
C ASP A 96 -18.22 -15.96 10.05
N ARG A 97 -17.19 -15.42 10.71
CA ARG A 97 -16.46 -14.26 10.17
C ARG A 97 -14.97 -14.52 10.20
N SER A 98 -14.42 -14.56 8.99
CA SER A 98 -13.00 -14.63 8.69
C SER A 98 -12.17 -13.60 9.48
N PHE A 99 -11.01 -14.06 9.96
CA PHE A 99 -10.05 -13.36 10.81
C PHE A 99 -9.31 -12.23 10.06
N ASN A 100 -10.05 -11.22 9.59
CA ASN A 100 -9.53 -9.92 9.14
C ASN A 100 -9.98 -8.77 10.06
N GLY A 101 -10.45 -9.10 11.26
CA GLY A 101 -10.94 -8.15 12.25
C GLY A 101 -9.81 -7.28 12.79
N ARG A 102 -9.67 -6.06 12.26
CA ARG A 102 -8.97 -4.97 12.95
C ARG A 102 -9.65 -4.77 14.30
N THR A 103 -9.04 -5.23 15.38
CA THR A 103 -9.48 -4.95 16.74
C THR A 103 -9.54 -3.44 16.92
N LYS A 104 -10.76 -2.90 17.08
CA LYS A 104 -10.97 -1.48 17.36
C LYS A 104 -10.50 -1.18 18.78
N LEU A 105 -9.94 0.01 18.99
CA LEU A 105 -9.65 0.51 20.34
C LEU A 105 -10.98 0.68 21.09
N LYS A 106 -11.05 0.16 22.32
CA LYS A 106 -12.16 0.39 23.26
C LYS A 106 -11.91 1.69 24.01
N ASP A 107 -12.92 2.24 24.66
CA ASP A 107 -12.82 3.51 25.41
C ASP A 107 -11.74 3.44 26.50
N LEU A 108 -11.65 2.31 27.20
CA LEU A 108 -10.59 2.05 28.19
C LEU A 108 -9.17 2.23 27.58
N HIS A 109 -8.97 1.79 26.35
CA HIS A 109 -7.67 1.95 25.68
C HIS A 109 -7.34 3.41 25.37
N ILE A 110 -8.37 4.22 25.06
CA ILE A 110 -8.19 5.65 24.79
C ILE A 110 -7.77 6.37 26.08
N GLU A 111 -8.31 5.97 27.24
CA GLU A 111 -7.90 6.54 28.54
C GLU A 111 -6.44 6.24 28.87
N TYR A 112 -5.97 5.01 28.68
CA TYR A 112 -4.55 4.67 28.84
C TYR A 112 -3.65 5.47 27.87
N LEU A 113 -4.04 5.63 26.61
CA LEU A 113 -3.29 6.45 25.65
C LEU A 113 -3.26 7.93 26.05
N LYS A 114 -4.35 8.47 26.62
CA LYS A 114 -4.37 9.83 27.20
C LYS A 114 -3.40 9.93 28.37
N LYS A 115 -3.36 8.93 29.25
CA LYS A 115 -2.41 8.85 30.37
C LYS A 115 -0.96 8.86 29.88
N TYR A 116 -0.63 8.03 28.90
CA TYR A 116 0.74 7.97 28.36
C TYR A 116 1.18 9.28 27.69
N LEU A 117 0.29 9.98 26.99
CA LEU A 117 0.59 11.28 26.39
C LEU A 117 0.80 12.38 27.43
N ARG A 118 0.18 12.28 28.61
CA ARG A 118 0.45 13.18 29.73
C ARG A 118 1.82 12.90 30.37
N GLU A 119 2.24 11.65 30.42
CA GLU A 119 3.57 11.25 30.92
C GLU A 119 4.69 11.62 29.94
N ASN A 120 4.47 11.42 28.64
CA ASN A 120 5.42 11.73 27.57
C ASN A 120 4.68 12.14 26.29
N ILE A 121 4.73 13.44 25.98
CA ILE A 121 4.06 14.00 24.79
C ILE A 121 4.64 13.50 23.46
N HIS A 122 5.81 12.86 23.48
CA HIS A 122 6.50 12.31 22.32
C HIS A 122 6.58 10.77 22.34
N ILE A 123 5.67 10.09 23.04
CA ILE A 123 5.66 8.63 23.10
C ILE A 123 5.55 8.00 21.70
N GLY A 124 6.47 7.09 21.38
CA GLY A 124 6.49 6.42 20.08
C GLY A 124 5.30 5.48 19.91
N ASN A 125 4.75 5.36 18.69
CA ASN A 125 3.57 4.51 18.42
C ASN A 125 3.75 3.05 18.88
N THR A 126 4.95 2.49 18.71
CA THR A 126 5.28 1.12 19.13
C THR A 126 5.37 1.01 20.64
N GLU A 127 5.94 2.02 21.30
CA GLU A 127 6.03 2.08 22.76
C GLU A 127 4.64 2.18 23.39
N ALA A 128 3.80 3.09 22.91
CA ALA A 128 2.42 3.24 23.35
C ALA A 128 1.60 1.96 23.13
N MET A 129 1.80 1.26 22.01
CA MET A 129 1.17 -0.04 21.76
C MET A 129 1.65 -1.11 22.75
N ASN A 130 2.95 -1.18 23.04
CA ASN A 130 3.51 -2.14 23.97
C ASN A 130 3.04 -1.90 25.41
N ARG A 131 3.04 -0.64 25.87
CA ARG A 131 2.48 -0.26 27.18
C ARG A 131 0.99 -0.57 27.26
N LEU A 132 0.24 -0.24 26.20
CA LEU A 132 -1.18 -0.58 26.13
C LEU A 132 -1.42 -2.11 26.18
N TYR A 133 -0.56 -2.91 25.55
CA TYR A 133 -0.62 -4.37 25.63
C TYR A 133 -0.30 -4.88 27.04
N GLN A 134 0.70 -4.30 27.71
CA GLN A 134 1.04 -4.63 29.10
C GLN A 134 -0.11 -4.31 30.06
N ASP A 135 -0.72 -3.14 29.92
CA ASP A 135 -1.77 -2.67 30.85
C ASP A 135 -3.13 -3.35 30.61
N THR A 136 -3.40 -3.84 29.38
CA THR A 136 -4.74 -4.33 29.00
C THR A 136 -4.78 -5.79 28.54
N GLY A 137 -3.62 -6.42 28.33
CA GLY A 137 -3.48 -7.78 27.77
C GLY A 137 -3.92 -7.92 26.31
N LEU A 138 -4.34 -6.83 25.64
CA LEU A 138 -5.01 -6.87 24.35
C LEU A 138 -4.06 -6.50 23.21
N LYS A 139 -3.79 -7.45 22.31
CA LYS A 139 -2.87 -7.23 21.18
C LYS A 139 -3.53 -6.41 20.09
N ILE A 140 -3.23 -5.12 20.04
CA ILE A 140 -3.77 -4.17 19.07
C ILE A 140 -2.71 -3.87 18.02
N SER A 141 -3.09 -3.70 16.76
CA SER A 141 -2.14 -3.26 15.74
C SER A 141 -1.66 -1.81 16.00
N VAL A 142 -0.45 -1.48 15.53
CA VAL A 142 0.13 -0.14 15.68
C VAL A 142 -0.73 0.94 15.01
N THR A 143 -1.47 0.61 13.94
CA THR A 143 -2.19 1.61 13.14
C THR A 143 -3.34 2.31 13.88
N PRO A 144 -4.29 1.62 14.55
CA PRO A 144 -5.26 2.25 15.45
C PRO A 144 -4.62 3.10 16.54
N VAL A 145 -3.55 2.61 17.18
CA VAL A 145 -2.84 3.35 18.25
C VAL A 145 -2.31 4.67 17.71
N ARG A 146 -1.60 4.64 16.56
CA ARG A 146 -1.10 5.85 15.89
C ARG A 146 -2.20 6.86 15.57
N LEU A 147 -3.31 6.41 14.99
CA LEU A 147 -4.40 7.32 14.62
C LEU A 147 -5.07 7.96 15.83
N THR A 148 -5.15 7.23 16.96
CA THR A 148 -5.70 7.75 18.20
C THR A 148 -4.74 8.71 18.89
N LEU A 149 -3.44 8.39 18.94
CA LEU A 149 -2.42 9.29 19.48
C LEU A 149 -2.42 10.65 18.78
N ILE A 150 -2.46 10.69 17.44
CA ILE A 150 -2.54 11.95 16.67
C ILE A 150 -3.75 12.79 17.08
N LYS A 151 -4.93 12.17 17.25
CA LYS A 151 -6.14 12.87 17.68
C LYS A 151 -6.04 13.39 19.11
N LEU A 152 -5.48 12.59 20.00
CA LEU A 152 -5.31 12.95 21.41
C LEU A 152 -4.25 14.06 21.59
N GLU A 153 -3.18 14.06 20.80
CA GLU A 153 -2.20 15.15 20.76
C GLU A 153 -2.81 16.47 20.32
N GLU A 154 -3.71 16.45 19.32
CA GLU A 154 -4.46 17.63 18.88
C GLU A 154 -5.41 18.14 19.98
N GLU A 155 -6.09 17.24 20.68
CA GLU A 155 -7.00 17.55 21.81
C GLU A 155 -6.22 18.21 22.97
N ILE A 156 -5.10 17.60 23.39
CA ILE A 156 -4.26 18.11 24.49
C ILE A 156 -3.63 19.46 24.12
N ARG A 157 -3.21 19.66 22.87
CA ARG A 157 -2.67 20.94 22.39
C ARG A 157 -3.74 22.04 22.38
N GLY A 158 -4.97 21.70 21.99
CA GLY A 158 -6.11 22.62 22.05
C GLY A 158 -6.48 23.03 23.48
N GLU A 159 -6.38 22.12 24.44
CA GLU A 159 -6.68 22.40 25.86
C GLU A 159 -5.61 23.29 26.51
N SER A 160 -4.33 23.05 26.21
CA SER A 160 -3.19 23.80 26.78
C SER A 160 -3.07 25.23 26.26
N GLU A 161 -3.50 25.48 25.01
CA GLU A 161 -3.51 26.82 24.42
C GLU A 161 -4.73 27.67 24.82
N SER A 162 -5.69 27.11 25.57
CA SER A 162 -6.93 27.80 25.95
C SER A 162 -6.83 28.64 27.24
N LYS A 163 -5.68 28.64 27.93
CA LYS A 163 -5.50 29.34 29.22
C LYS A 163 -4.64 30.61 29.20
N ALA A 164 -3.99 30.94 28.08
CA ALA A 164 -3.30 32.21 27.92
C ALA A 164 -3.31 32.64 26.44
N CYS A 165 -3.77 33.86 26.14
CA CYS A 165 -3.83 34.46 24.80
C CYS A 165 -4.93 33.96 23.83
N ILE A 166 -6.20 34.26 24.12
CA ILE A 166 -7.28 34.14 23.12
C ILE A 166 -7.54 35.46 22.35
N GLU A 167 -6.99 36.61 22.74
CA GLU A 167 -7.28 37.87 22.04
C GLU A 167 -6.46 38.16 20.76
N SER A 168 -5.41 37.40 20.44
CA SER A 168 -4.55 37.70 19.27
C SER A 168 -4.65 36.73 18.09
N ARG A 169 -5.40 35.62 18.19
CA ARG A 169 -5.33 34.53 17.19
C ARG A 169 -6.30 34.58 16.01
N ASN A 170 -7.25 35.52 15.96
CA ASN A 170 -8.22 35.60 14.86
C ASN A 170 -7.89 36.63 13.77
N GLN A 171 -6.76 37.33 13.86
CA GLN A 171 -6.22 38.10 12.74
C GLN A 171 -4.97 37.41 12.19
N VAL A 172 -5.17 36.30 11.48
CA VAL A 172 -4.19 35.85 10.48
C VAL A 172 -4.23 36.90 9.37
N GLY A 173 -3.45 37.96 9.56
CA GLY A 173 -3.50 39.15 8.70
C GLY A 173 -2.93 38.81 7.33
N LYS A 174 -3.78 38.91 6.32
CA LYS A 174 -3.37 38.89 4.92
C LYS A 174 -2.21 39.87 4.72
N ILE A 175 -1.21 39.51 3.93
CA ILE A 175 -0.15 40.43 3.49
C ILE A 175 -0.77 41.74 2.95
N LYS A 176 -0.52 42.83 3.68
CA LYS A 176 -0.87 44.20 3.28
C LYS A 176 0.24 44.77 2.39
N LYS A 177 -0.05 45.87 1.69
CA LYS A 177 0.91 46.55 0.80
C LYS A 177 2.25 46.85 1.48
N ILE A 178 2.23 47.33 2.73
CA ILE A 178 3.44 47.62 3.52
C ILE A 178 4.33 46.39 3.74
N HIS A 179 3.74 45.20 3.89
CA HIS A 179 4.49 43.97 4.02
C HIS A 179 5.19 43.59 2.70
N VAL A 180 4.56 43.85 1.56
CA VAL A 180 5.16 43.62 0.24
C VAL A 180 6.35 44.56 0.02
N GLU A 181 6.26 45.82 0.44
CA GLU A 181 7.35 46.80 0.33
C GLU A 181 8.56 46.40 1.20
N LEU A 182 8.33 45.93 2.44
CA LEU A 182 9.40 45.39 3.28
C LEU A 182 10.03 44.12 2.70
N LEU A 183 9.22 43.20 2.15
CA LEU A 183 9.74 42.01 1.47
C LEU A 183 10.58 42.37 0.23
N LYS A 184 10.23 43.44 -0.52
CA LYS A 184 11.08 43.98 -1.59
C LYS A 184 12.41 44.49 -1.05
N LYS A 185 12.39 45.26 0.04
CA LYS A 185 13.61 45.75 0.71
C LYS A 185 14.51 44.59 1.18
N TYR A 186 13.94 43.55 1.77
CA TYR A 186 14.73 42.38 2.18
C TYR A 186 15.34 41.63 1.00
N LEU A 187 14.66 41.59 -0.14
CA LEU A 187 15.19 40.99 -1.37
C LEU A 187 16.32 41.82 -1.98
N SER A 188 16.26 43.16 -1.90
CA SER A 188 17.38 44.01 -2.32
C SER A 188 18.60 43.89 -1.39
N GLU A 189 18.38 43.69 -0.08
CA GLU A 189 19.47 43.42 0.88
C GLU A 189 20.05 42.02 0.71
N ASN A 190 19.22 41.02 0.37
CA ASN A 190 19.64 39.64 0.19
C ASN A 190 18.70 38.90 -0.79
N ALA A 191 19.13 38.79 -2.05
CA ALA A 191 18.38 38.13 -3.13
C ALA A 191 17.97 36.67 -2.80
N SER A 192 18.73 36.00 -1.92
CA SER A 192 18.52 34.61 -1.51
C SER A 192 17.85 34.47 -0.14
N ILE A 193 17.20 35.52 0.40
CA ILE A 193 16.51 35.41 1.68
C ILE A 193 15.44 34.29 1.65
N GLY A 194 15.56 33.35 2.58
CA GLY A 194 14.59 32.28 2.77
C GLY A 194 13.32 32.78 3.46
N TYR A 195 12.17 32.18 3.14
CA TYR A 195 10.87 32.66 3.61
C TYR A 195 10.71 32.66 5.13
N TYR A 196 11.35 31.74 5.86
CA TYR A 196 11.36 31.76 7.34
C TYR A 196 12.10 32.99 7.89
N LYS A 197 13.28 33.31 7.35
CA LYS A 197 14.06 34.48 7.78
C LYS A 197 13.33 35.78 7.44
N ALA A 198 12.72 35.85 6.26
CA ALA A 198 11.89 36.97 5.86
C ALA A 198 10.65 37.11 6.74
N LYS A 199 9.99 36.01 7.13
CA LYS A 199 8.86 36.03 8.06
C LYS A 199 9.27 36.60 9.42
N THR A 200 10.40 36.16 9.96
CA THR A 200 10.88 36.65 11.27
C THR A 200 11.21 38.13 11.22
N LYS A 201 11.93 38.60 10.18
CA LYS A 201 12.19 40.03 9.97
C LYS A 201 10.89 40.83 9.82
N LEU A 202 9.94 40.32 9.03
CA LEU A 202 8.65 40.99 8.82
C LEU A 202 7.86 41.12 10.13
N LYS A 203 7.85 40.08 10.97
CA LYS A 203 7.22 40.11 12.29
C LYS A 203 7.92 41.09 13.24
N GLN A 204 9.25 41.19 13.18
CA GLN A 204 10.03 42.15 13.96
C GLN A 204 9.71 43.60 13.54
N ASP A 205 9.64 43.86 12.24
CA ASP A 205 9.46 45.21 11.70
C ASP A 205 8.00 45.71 11.80
N THR A 206 7.00 44.81 11.74
CA THR A 206 5.57 45.22 11.72
C THR A 206 4.74 44.71 12.89
N GLY A 207 5.29 43.86 13.74
CA GLY A 207 4.57 43.22 14.85
C GLY A 207 3.49 42.21 14.42
N LEU A 208 3.29 41.99 13.12
CA LEU A 208 2.19 41.19 12.59
C LEU A 208 2.66 39.78 12.19
N ASP A 209 2.01 38.75 12.74
CA ASP A 209 2.37 37.36 12.47
C ASP A 209 1.70 36.86 11.17
N VAL A 210 2.39 37.08 10.05
CA VAL A 210 1.97 36.60 8.73
C VAL A 210 2.28 35.10 8.59
N THR A 211 1.39 34.35 7.92
CA THR A 211 1.65 32.92 7.68
C THR A 211 2.89 32.71 6.80
N ALA A 212 3.65 31.65 7.07
CA ALA A 212 4.83 31.32 6.26
C ALA A 212 4.48 31.09 4.78
N TYR A 213 3.27 30.58 4.51
CA TYR A 213 2.77 30.38 3.16
C TYR A 213 2.56 31.69 2.41
N GLU A 214 1.97 32.70 3.05
CA GLU A 214 1.78 34.01 2.41
C GLU A 214 3.13 34.69 2.13
N VAL A 215 4.07 34.65 3.08
CA VAL A 215 5.42 35.19 2.88
C VAL A 215 6.14 34.46 1.73
N GLN A 216 6.05 33.13 1.67
CA GLN A 216 6.63 32.33 0.59
C GLN A 216 6.02 32.71 -0.76
N LYS A 217 4.69 32.85 -0.83
CA LYS A 217 3.97 33.21 -2.05
C LYS A 217 4.39 34.61 -2.52
N SER A 218 4.36 35.61 -1.65
CA SER A 218 4.75 36.98 -2.00
C SER A 218 6.22 37.09 -2.39
N LEU A 219 7.13 36.38 -1.71
CA LEU A 219 8.54 36.35 -2.13
C LEU A 219 8.73 35.71 -3.50
N PHE A 220 7.97 34.66 -3.82
CA PHE A 220 8.01 34.01 -5.13
C PHE A 220 7.50 34.96 -6.22
N ASP A 221 6.37 35.62 -5.98
CA ASP A 221 5.79 36.61 -6.91
C ASP A 221 6.76 37.78 -7.13
N LEU A 222 7.37 38.30 -6.05
CA LEU A 222 8.36 39.37 -6.11
C LEU A 222 9.62 38.96 -6.89
N LYS A 223 10.21 37.79 -6.59
CA LYS A 223 11.39 37.29 -7.32
C LYS A 223 11.12 37.12 -8.81
N ASN A 224 9.93 36.63 -9.19
CA ASN A 224 9.57 36.50 -10.59
C ASN A 224 9.37 37.87 -11.26
N SER A 225 8.81 38.86 -10.57
CA SER A 225 8.67 40.22 -11.09
C SER A 225 10.02 40.93 -11.25
N THR A 226 10.92 40.83 -10.27
CA THR A 226 12.26 41.45 -10.33
C THR A 226 13.14 40.80 -11.40
N ASN A 227 12.93 39.51 -11.68
CA ASN A 227 13.61 38.82 -12.76
C ASN A 227 13.05 39.18 -14.13
N GLN A 228 11.79 39.61 -14.26
CA GLN A 228 11.23 40.02 -15.57
C GLN A 228 11.92 41.26 -16.14
N ASP A 229 12.29 42.23 -15.31
CA ASP A 229 12.98 43.45 -15.76
C ASP A 229 14.44 43.20 -16.20
N ASN A 230 15.00 42.04 -15.85
CA ASN A 230 16.37 41.63 -16.22
C ASN A 230 16.40 40.55 -17.33
N ILE A 231 15.23 40.01 -17.71
CA ILE A 231 15.09 38.87 -18.63
C ILE A 231 14.57 39.28 -20.03
N GLU A 232 14.40 40.57 -20.32
CA GLU A 232 14.07 41.01 -21.68
C GLU A 232 15.21 40.76 -22.70
N ASN A 233 16.41 40.37 -22.25
CA ASN A 233 17.56 40.10 -23.12
C ASN A 233 18.00 38.63 -23.27
N GLN A 234 17.33 37.63 -22.67
CA GLN A 234 17.68 36.22 -22.92
C GLN A 234 16.46 35.31 -23.11
N LEU A 235 16.21 35.05 -24.39
CA LEU A 235 15.33 34.06 -25.01
C LEU A 235 14.81 32.89 -24.14
N ASN A 236 13.48 32.73 -24.20
CA ASN A 236 12.79 31.53 -24.70
C ASN A 236 13.43 30.15 -24.40
N SER A 237 13.01 29.50 -23.31
CA SER A 237 12.28 28.23 -23.39
C SER A 237 11.97 27.67 -21.99
N LEU A 238 10.86 26.90 -21.91
CA LEU A 238 10.41 26.04 -20.80
C LEU A 238 9.52 26.66 -19.72
N LYS A 239 8.29 27.04 -20.13
CA LYS A 239 7.10 26.94 -19.28
C LYS A 239 6.74 25.47 -19.07
N VAL A 240 7.00 24.91 -17.89
CA VAL A 240 6.40 23.63 -17.45
C VAL A 240 5.50 23.85 -16.24
N ARG A 241 4.20 23.73 -16.51
CA ARG A 241 3.09 23.78 -15.57
C ARG A 241 3.10 22.51 -14.69
N CYS A 242 3.46 22.62 -13.41
CA CYS A 242 3.43 21.49 -12.48
C CYS A 242 2.01 21.25 -11.93
N ARG A 243 1.35 20.17 -12.40
CA ARG A 243 0.23 19.54 -11.70
C ARG A 243 0.76 18.47 -10.74
N ARG A 244 0.42 18.61 -9.46
CA ARG A 244 0.67 17.64 -8.38
C ARG A 244 0.18 16.23 -8.77
N LYS A 245 1.12 15.28 -8.91
CA LYS A 245 0.92 13.86 -8.58
C LYS A 245 2.21 13.31 -7.96
N ALA A 246 2.06 12.66 -6.82
CA ALA A 246 3.11 12.14 -5.95
C ALA A 246 3.84 10.93 -6.56
N PHE A 247 4.68 11.15 -7.56
CA PHE A 247 5.72 10.21 -7.97
C PHE A 247 7.05 10.96 -7.97
N GLY A 248 8.00 10.48 -7.16
CA GLY A 248 9.25 11.16 -6.81
C GLY A 248 10.00 11.75 -8.01
N PHE A 249 10.57 12.94 -7.83
CA PHE A 249 11.39 13.58 -8.84
C PHE A 249 12.65 12.75 -9.10
N LYS A 250 12.98 12.56 -10.38
CA LYS A 250 14.21 11.92 -10.83
C LYS A 250 15.41 12.85 -10.61
N ILE A 251 16.58 12.29 -10.28
CA ILE A 251 17.85 13.01 -10.25
C ILE A 251 18.12 13.59 -11.64
N LYS A 252 18.39 14.90 -11.69
CA LYS A 252 18.78 15.63 -12.91
C LYS A 252 20.30 15.83 -12.94
N GLY A 253 20.85 16.21 -14.09
CA GLY A 253 22.29 16.47 -14.24
C GLY A 253 22.84 17.44 -13.19
N LEU A 254 22.13 18.55 -12.97
CA LEU A 254 22.49 19.55 -11.94
C LEU A 254 22.57 18.94 -10.53
N HIS A 255 21.72 17.97 -10.18
CA HIS A 255 21.82 17.31 -8.88
C HIS A 255 23.09 16.46 -8.76
N ILE A 256 23.54 15.83 -9.86
CA ILE A 256 24.77 15.02 -9.87
C ILE A 256 26.00 15.93 -9.66
N GLU A 257 26.00 17.13 -10.23
CA GLU A 257 27.08 18.11 -10.04
C GLU A 257 27.20 18.56 -8.58
N TYR A 258 26.09 18.88 -7.93
CA TYR A 258 26.08 19.20 -6.50
C TYR A 258 26.50 18.02 -5.63
N LEU A 259 26.01 16.80 -5.90
CA LEU A 259 26.43 15.61 -5.15
C LEU A 259 27.93 15.31 -5.33
N LYS A 260 28.51 15.55 -6.51
CA LYS A 260 29.97 15.49 -6.72
C LYS A 260 30.70 16.53 -5.89
N LYS A 261 30.18 17.76 -5.79
CA LYS A 261 30.74 18.82 -4.96
C LYS A 261 30.71 18.41 -3.48
N TYR A 262 29.57 17.94 -2.98
CA TYR A 262 29.45 17.48 -1.59
C TYR A 262 30.40 16.33 -1.26
N LEU A 263 30.64 15.40 -2.19
CA LEU A 263 31.62 14.33 -2.00
C LEU A 263 33.07 14.80 -2.01
N LYS A 264 33.37 15.93 -2.66
CA LYS A 264 34.69 16.58 -2.57
C LYS A 264 34.87 17.25 -1.22
N ASP A 265 33.82 17.90 -0.72
CA ASP A 265 33.82 18.62 0.56
C ASP A 265 33.82 17.64 1.76
N ASP A 266 33.02 16.57 1.68
CA ASP A 266 32.94 15.49 2.66
C ASP A 266 32.65 14.14 1.96
N ASN A 267 33.69 13.31 1.83
CA ASN A 267 33.58 11.99 1.21
C ASN A 267 32.69 11.01 2.02
N SER A 268 32.41 11.33 3.30
CA SER A 268 31.60 10.53 4.21
C SER A 268 30.14 10.98 4.29
N ILE A 269 29.73 12.02 3.55
CA ILE A 269 28.38 12.62 3.65
C ILE A 269 27.26 11.57 3.63
N GLY A 270 26.37 11.68 4.63
CA GLY A 270 25.20 10.85 4.78
C GLY A 270 24.15 11.13 3.71
N THR A 271 23.33 10.13 3.38
CA THR A 271 22.31 10.27 2.32
C THR A 271 21.20 11.27 2.68
N SER A 272 20.90 11.44 3.96
CA SER A 272 19.94 12.43 4.45
C SER A 272 20.53 13.84 4.40
N ASP A 273 21.79 14.00 4.81
CA ASP A 273 22.48 15.30 4.78
C ASP A 273 22.66 15.79 3.35
N ALA A 274 23.06 14.90 2.45
CA ALA A 274 23.14 15.18 1.02
C ALA A 274 21.78 15.56 0.42
N ARG A 275 20.66 14.98 0.89
CA ARG A 275 19.31 15.37 0.47
C ARG A 275 18.98 16.79 0.92
N ASP A 276 19.23 17.09 2.18
CA ASP A 276 18.84 18.37 2.77
C ASP A 276 19.70 19.50 2.19
N GLN A 277 20.99 19.25 1.97
CA GLN A 277 21.89 20.17 1.27
C GLN A 277 21.50 20.35 -0.20
N LEU A 278 21.16 19.26 -0.90
CA LEU A 278 20.70 19.33 -2.29
C LEU A 278 19.39 20.12 -2.42
N TYR A 279 18.44 19.92 -1.49
CA TYR A 279 17.20 20.68 -1.46
C TYR A 279 17.45 22.16 -1.16
N LYS A 280 18.39 22.46 -0.25
CA LYS A 280 18.79 23.83 0.09
C LYS A 280 19.40 24.56 -1.11
N ASP A 281 20.25 23.88 -1.89
CA ASP A 281 20.96 24.50 -3.01
C ASP A 281 20.12 24.57 -4.29
N THR A 282 19.18 23.63 -4.50
CA THR A 282 18.45 23.51 -5.77
C THR A 282 16.94 23.80 -5.67
N GLY A 283 16.37 23.80 -4.46
CA GLY A 283 14.93 23.92 -4.22
C GLY A 283 14.10 22.73 -4.71
N LEU A 284 14.72 21.65 -5.18
CA LEU A 284 14.06 20.47 -5.74
C LEU A 284 14.14 19.29 -4.78
N GLU A 285 12.98 18.72 -4.45
CA GLU A 285 12.90 17.58 -3.54
C GLU A 285 13.23 16.28 -4.28
N VAL A 286 14.31 15.62 -3.86
CA VAL A 286 14.75 14.32 -4.39
C VAL A 286 14.56 13.25 -3.31
N THR A 287 14.15 12.04 -3.72
CA THR A 287 13.93 10.95 -2.77
C THR A 287 15.25 10.40 -2.23
N ILE A 288 15.28 10.04 -0.94
CA ILE A 288 16.47 9.45 -0.29
C ILE A 288 17.02 8.24 -1.05
N PRO A 289 16.21 7.27 -1.53
CA PRO A 289 16.73 6.13 -2.28
C PRO A 289 17.45 6.52 -3.57
N ALA A 290 17.00 7.56 -4.27
CA ALA A 290 17.67 8.04 -5.48
C ALA A 290 19.05 8.62 -5.14
N ILE A 291 19.12 9.44 -4.09
CA ILE A 291 20.37 10.03 -3.61
C ILE A 291 21.35 8.94 -3.14
N HIS A 292 20.86 7.95 -2.40
CA HIS A 292 21.67 6.81 -1.94
C HIS A 292 22.34 6.09 -3.11
N THR A 293 21.56 5.71 -4.15
CA THR A 293 22.09 5.01 -5.32
C THR A 293 23.13 5.87 -6.06
N THR A 294 22.84 7.15 -6.29
CA THR A 294 23.77 8.05 -7.01
C THR A 294 25.04 8.34 -6.21
N LEU A 295 24.96 8.52 -4.88
CA LEU A 295 26.15 8.67 -4.05
C LEU A 295 27.02 7.41 -4.05
N ALA A 296 26.42 6.21 -4.04
CA ALA A 296 27.17 4.96 -4.13
C ALA A 296 27.94 4.86 -5.45
N GLU A 297 27.29 5.17 -6.58
CA GLU A 297 27.92 5.20 -7.91
C GLU A 297 29.07 6.23 -7.99
N LEU A 298 28.87 7.44 -7.43
CA LEU A 298 29.88 8.49 -7.44
C LEU A 298 31.08 8.16 -6.54
N LYS A 299 30.86 7.53 -5.37
CA LYS A 299 31.94 7.07 -4.48
C LYS A 299 32.75 5.96 -5.14
N GLU A 300 32.09 5.03 -5.84
CA GLU A 300 32.76 3.99 -6.60
C GLU A 300 33.65 4.59 -7.71
N GLN A 301 33.13 5.55 -8.49
CA GLN A 301 33.92 6.26 -9.51
C GLN A 301 35.14 7.01 -8.93
N ASN A 302 34.98 7.65 -7.78
CA ASN A 302 36.10 8.35 -7.12
C ASN A 302 37.17 7.40 -6.59
N ASN A 303 36.81 6.20 -6.14
CA ASN A 303 37.77 5.21 -5.68
C ASN A 303 38.61 4.66 -6.85
N TYR A 304 37.98 4.38 -8.01
CA TYR A 304 38.71 3.97 -9.22
C TYR A 304 39.73 5.03 -9.68
N LEU A 305 39.39 6.32 -9.56
CA LEU A 305 40.30 7.40 -9.90
C LEU A 305 41.45 7.53 -8.90
N LYS A 306 41.24 7.28 -7.60
CA LYS A 306 42.32 7.32 -6.60
C LYS A 306 43.32 6.19 -6.76
N ASP A 307 42.84 5.01 -7.11
CA ASP A 307 43.69 3.82 -7.28
C ASP A 307 44.52 3.86 -8.57
N SER A 308 44.14 4.67 -9.58
CA SER A 308 44.88 4.76 -10.84
C SER A 308 46.12 5.65 -10.80
N TYR A 309 46.36 6.42 -9.74
CA TYR A 309 47.52 7.34 -9.62
C TYR A 309 48.60 6.85 -8.65
N LEU A 310 48.43 5.69 -8.03
CA LEU A 310 49.45 5.12 -7.14
C LEU A 310 50.17 3.97 -7.86
N SER A 311 51.39 4.26 -8.32
CA SER A 311 52.32 3.28 -8.89
C SER A 311 52.60 2.12 -7.91
N PRO A 312 52.83 0.89 -8.42
CA PRO A 312 53.02 -0.28 -7.59
C PRO A 312 54.42 -0.25 -6.97
N THR A 313 54.51 -0.01 -5.67
CA THR A 313 55.70 -0.33 -4.87
C THR A 313 55.40 -1.53 -4.01
N SER A 314 56.37 -2.44 -4.01
CA SER A 314 56.29 -3.78 -3.45
C SER A 314 56.21 -3.78 -1.94
N ASP A 315 55.66 -4.90 -1.46
CA ASP A 315 55.80 -5.47 -0.13
C ASP A 315 54.82 -5.03 0.97
N SER A 316 53.87 -5.94 1.16
CA SER A 316 53.44 -6.44 2.46
C SER A 316 52.91 -5.41 3.44
N LYS A 317 51.57 -5.26 3.45
CA LYS A 317 50.75 -5.30 4.68
C LYS A 317 49.25 -5.39 4.35
N ASN A 318 48.64 -6.47 4.83
CA ASN A 318 47.21 -6.67 5.10
C ASN A 318 46.22 -6.06 4.09
N MET A 319 46.07 -6.76 2.97
CA MET A 319 44.97 -6.59 2.05
C MET A 319 43.64 -7.04 2.68
N ASN A 320 42.93 -6.09 3.28
CA ASN A 320 41.47 -6.13 3.30
C ASN A 320 40.96 -5.85 1.87
N ILE A 321 41.26 -6.75 0.92
CA ILE A 321 40.56 -6.77 -0.36
C ILE A 321 39.10 -7.02 -0.03
N THR A 322 38.26 -6.01 -0.22
CA THR A 322 36.82 -6.19 -0.32
C THR A 322 36.55 -7.18 -1.46
N TRP A 323 36.35 -8.44 -1.08
CA TRP A 323 36.08 -9.57 -1.97
C TRP A 323 34.89 -9.25 -2.89
N SER A 324 35.17 -8.84 -4.13
CA SER A 324 34.17 -8.46 -5.13
C SER A 324 33.20 -9.60 -5.51
N TYR A 325 33.50 -10.82 -5.07
CA TYR A 325 32.73 -12.04 -5.31
C TYR A 325 31.82 -12.45 -4.12
N GLY A 326 31.85 -11.68 -3.02
CA GLY A 326 31.07 -11.91 -1.78
C GLY A 326 31.90 -12.56 -0.66
N ARG A 327 31.59 -12.24 0.61
CA ARG A 327 32.39 -12.60 1.81
C ARG A 327 32.62 -14.11 2.08
N LYS A 328 32.14 -15.02 1.22
CA LYS A 328 32.15 -16.47 1.47
C LYS A 328 33.02 -17.29 0.52
N LEU A 329 33.47 -16.73 -0.60
CA LEU A 329 34.37 -17.43 -1.53
C LEU A 329 35.80 -16.95 -1.27
N LYS A 330 36.68 -17.87 -0.90
CA LYS A 330 38.15 -17.67 -0.84
C LYS A 330 38.79 -17.85 -2.22
N ASP A 331 40.04 -17.43 -2.40
CA ASP A 331 40.73 -17.42 -3.71
C ASP A 331 40.85 -18.81 -4.34
N ASN A 332 41.14 -19.82 -3.53
CA ASN A 332 41.15 -21.22 -3.96
C ASN A 332 39.81 -21.65 -4.60
N HIS A 333 38.68 -21.17 -4.07
CA HIS A 333 37.37 -21.46 -4.68
C HIS A 333 37.20 -20.76 -6.02
N ILE A 334 37.72 -19.54 -6.17
CA ILE A 334 37.68 -18.81 -7.44
C ILE A 334 38.54 -19.53 -8.49
N GLU A 335 39.69 -20.08 -8.11
CA GLU A 335 40.52 -20.91 -8.99
C GLU A 335 39.80 -22.20 -9.43
N CYS A 336 39.15 -22.91 -8.50
CA CYS A 336 38.30 -24.06 -8.84
C CYS A 336 37.18 -23.66 -9.83
N LEU A 337 36.49 -22.54 -9.59
CA LEU A 337 35.44 -22.06 -10.50
C LEU A 337 35.99 -21.67 -11.88
N LYS A 338 37.21 -21.11 -11.97
CA LYS A 338 37.90 -20.87 -13.25
C LYS A 338 38.21 -22.18 -13.96
N LYS A 339 38.68 -23.21 -13.24
CA LYS A 339 38.93 -24.55 -13.80
C LYS A 339 37.63 -25.16 -14.35
N TYR A 340 36.54 -25.10 -13.61
CA TYR A 340 35.24 -25.63 -14.07
C TYR A 340 34.72 -24.89 -15.31
N LEU A 341 34.94 -23.57 -15.41
CA LEU A 341 34.56 -22.79 -16.59
C LEU A 341 35.42 -23.12 -17.83
N LYS A 342 36.68 -23.53 -17.63
CA LYS A 342 37.53 -24.04 -18.72
C LYS A 342 37.08 -25.42 -19.20
N GLU A 343 36.62 -26.29 -18.29
CA GLU A 343 36.05 -27.60 -18.64
C GLU A 343 34.67 -27.49 -19.32
N ASP A 344 33.81 -26.62 -18.79
CA ASP A 344 32.43 -26.43 -19.24
C ASP A 344 32.02 -24.97 -19.06
N ILE A 345 32.11 -24.19 -20.14
CA ILE A 345 31.76 -22.76 -20.13
C ILE A 345 30.28 -22.51 -19.77
N SER A 346 29.44 -23.53 -19.95
CA SER A 346 28.02 -23.51 -19.69
C SER A 346 27.65 -23.99 -18.28
N ILE A 347 28.63 -24.34 -17.43
CA ILE A 347 28.36 -24.87 -16.09
C ILE A 347 27.41 -23.95 -15.28
N GLY A 348 26.32 -24.53 -14.80
CA GLY A 348 25.32 -23.86 -13.97
C GLY A 348 25.77 -23.73 -12.52
N SER A 349 25.27 -22.70 -11.83
CA SER A 349 25.67 -22.39 -10.44
C SER A 349 25.44 -23.53 -9.44
N THR A 350 24.39 -24.34 -9.61
CA THR A 350 24.14 -25.53 -8.78
C THR A 350 25.21 -26.61 -8.97
N LYS A 351 25.55 -26.92 -10.22
CA LYS A 351 26.55 -27.95 -10.55
C LYS A 351 27.95 -27.51 -10.10
N ALA A 352 28.29 -26.24 -10.32
CA ALA A 352 29.53 -25.66 -9.83
C ALA A 352 29.61 -25.64 -8.30
N LYS A 353 28.50 -25.33 -7.60
CA LYS A 353 28.45 -25.41 -6.12
C LYS A 353 28.73 -26.83 -5.63
N ASN A 354 28.10 -27.83 -6.24
CA ASN A 354 28.28 -29.23 -5.82
C ASN A 354 29.72 -29.71 -6.06
N LYS A 355 30.28 -29.45 -7.26
CA LYS A 355 31.70 -29.74 -7.54
C LYS A 355 32.64 -29.03 -6.55
N LEU A 356 32.35 -27.77 -6.25
CA LEU A 356 33.15 -27.00 -5.29
C LEU A 356 33.09 -27.60 -3.88
N TYR A 357 31.92 -28.08 -3.45
CA TYR A 357 31.75 -28.78 -2.17
C TYR A 357 32.51 -30.12 -2.17
N GLU A 358 32.46 -30.88 -3.25
CA GLU A 358 33.19 -32.14 -3.39
C GLU A 358 34.71 -31.94 -3.33
N GLU A 359 35.25 -30.89 -3.96
CA GLU A 359 36.70 -30.63 -3.99
C GLU A 359 37.24 -29.92 -2.75
N THR A 360 36.44 -29.06 -2.10
CA THR A 360 36.92 -28.20 -1.00
C THR A 360 36.31 -28.51 0.37
N GLY A 361 35.26 -29.33 0.42
CA GLY A 361 34.47 -29.61 1.62
C GLY A 361 33.68 -28.41 2.15
N LEU A 362 33.69 -27.25 1.48
CA LEU A 362 33.06 -26.03 1.98
C LEU A 362 31.61 -25.91 1.53
N GLU A 363 30.69 -25.84 2.49
CA GLU A 363 29.27 -25.66 2.21
C GLU A 363 28.92 -24.19 1.91
N ILE A 364 28.91 -23.83 0.62
CA ILE A 364 28.61 -22.46 0.17
C ILE A 364 27.16 -22.37 -0.32
N SER A 365 26.48 -21.25 -0.06
CA SER A 365 25.19 -21.00 -0.68
C SER A 365 25.33 -20.78 -2.19
N ILE A 366 24.26 -21.04 -2.95
CA ILE A 366 24.32 -20.97 -4.42
C ILE A 366 24.56 -19.54 -4.95
N SER A 367 24.16 -18.51 -4.18
CA SER A 367 24.18 -17.12 -4.64
C SER A 367 25.61 -16.54 -4.83
N PRO A 368 26.56 -16.72 -3.89
CA PRO A 368 27.97 -16.38 -4.12
C PRO A 368 28.57 -17.06 -5.36
N VAL A 369 28.35 -18.37 -5.52
CA VAL A 369 28.85 -19.14 -6.67
C VAL A 369 28.28 -18.59 -7.98
N GLN A 370 26.98 -18.30 -8.02
CA GLN A 370 26.34 -17.69 -9.19
C GLN A 370 26.95 -16.34 -9.55
N LYS A 371 27.17 -15.47 -8.56
CA LYS A 371 27.80 -14.15 -8.78
C LYS A 371 29.23 -14.29 -9.31
N ALA A 372 29.99 -15.21 -8.74
CA ALA A 372 31.37 -15.47 -9.18
C ALA A 372 31.44 -15.99 -10.61
N LEU A 373 30.61 -16.98 -10.96
CA LEU A 373 30.54 -17.50 -12.33
C LEU A 373 30.14 -16.42 -13.34
N ILE A 374 29.14 -15.57 -13.04
CA ILE A 374 28.75 -14.48 -13.96
C ILE A 374 29.91 -13.53 -14.22
N LYS A 375 30.66 -13.16 -13.17
CA LYS A 375 31.80 -12.27 -13.31
C LYS A 375 32.95 -12.94 -14.07
N LEU A 376 33.35 -14.15 -13.70
CA LEU A 376 34.39 -14.92 -14.41
C LEU A 376 34.06 -15.16 -15.89
N LYS A 377 32.79 -15.45 -16.24
CA LYS A 377 32.36 -15.58 -17.63
C LYS A 377 32.50 -14.27 -18.40
N LYS A 378 32.21 -13.12 -17.78
CA LYS A 378 32.43 -11.81 -18.41
C LYS A 378 33.90 -11.53 -18.66
N ASP A 379 34.75 -11.85 -17.69
CA ASP A 379 36.20 -11.65 -17.79
C ASP A 379 36.78 -12.49 -18.95
N LEU A 380 36.39 -13.78 -19.04
CA LEU A 380 36.76 -14.67 -20.16
C LEU A 380 36.27 -14.18 -21.53
N CYS A 381 35.03 -13.66 -21.61
CA CYS A 381 34.52 -13.10 -22.87
C CYS A 381 35.25 -11.80 -23.26
N GLN A 382 35.67 -10.98 -22.31
CA GLN A 382 36.43 -9.76 -22.59
C GLN A 382 37.82 -10.09 -23.15
N GLU A 383 38.51 -11.08 -22.57
CA GLU A 383 39.79 -11.58 -23.07
C GLU A 383 39.70 -12.07 -24.52
N SER A 384 38.63 -12.80 -24.88
CA SER A 384 38.43 -13.26 -26.26
C SER A 384 38.11 -12.14 -27.26
N SER A 385 37.57 -11.02 -26.80
CA SER A 385 37.13 -9.91 -27.66
C SER A 385 38.23 -8.91 -28.00
N ASN A 386 39.40 -8.99 -27.36
CA ASN A 386 40.54 -8.13 -27.63
C ASN A 386 41.41 -8.60 -28.81
N LEU A 387 41.04 -9.70 -29.48
CA LEU A 387 41.76 -10.26 -30.63
C LEU A 387 41.21 -9.82 -32.01
N PHE A 388 40.18 -8.96 -32.07
CA PHE A 388 39.65 -8.46 -33.34
C PHE A 388 39.58 -6.92 -33.37
N PRO A 389 40.07 -6.26 -34.44
CA PRO A 389 40.00 -4.81 -34.57
C PRO A 389 38.53 -4.36 -34.68
N LYS A 390 38.15 -3.41 -33.84
CA LYS A 390 36.81 -2.83 -33.79
C LYS A 390 36.45 -2.19 -35.12
N SER A 391 35.59 -2.83 -35.92
CA SER A 391 35.03 -2.23 -37.12
C SER A 391 33.95 -1.21 -36.76
N GLY A 392 34.15 0.02 -37.26
CA GLY A 392 33.28 1.15 -36.99
C GLY A 392 32.01 1.09 -37.83
N TYR A 393 30.84 1.07 -37.17
CA TYR A 393 29.59 1.47 -37.79
C TYR A 393 28.88 2.55 -36.96
N LYS A 394 28.45 3.58 -37.69
CA LYS A 394 27.88 4.84 -37.23
C LYS A 394 26.52 4.65 -36.57
N ALA A 395 26.26 5.49 -35.57
CA ALA A 395 25.06 5.51 -34.75
C ALA A 395 23.93 6.34 -35.40
N GLU A 396 22.76 5.74 -35.60
CA GLU A 396 21.51 6.46 -35.87
C GLU A 396 20.55 6.42 -34.66
N ASN A 397 20.16 7.62 -34.25
CA ASN A 397 18.97 8.10 -33.53
C ASN A 397 18.29 7.19 -32.47
N LYS A 398 18.54 7.55 -31.20
CA LYS A 398 17.95 6.95 -29.98
C LYS A 398 16.63 7.62 -29.59
N THR A 399 15.51 6.93 -29.80
CA THR A 399 14.33 7.07 -28.92
C THR A 399 14.58 6.25 -27.64
N ARG A 400 14.24 6.82 -26.48
CA ARG A 400 14.41 6.21 -25.15
C ARG A 400 13.45 5.03 -24.94
N ASP A 401 13.76 3.89 -25.53
CA ASP A 401 13.27 2.58 -25.11
C ASP A 401 14.38 1.84 -24.37
N TYR A 402 14.04 1.15 -23.28
CA TYR A 402 14.91 0.18 -22.63
C TYR A 402 15.06 -1.06 -23.54
N ASN A 403 15.60 -0.87 -24.74
CA ASN A 403 15.91 -1.92 -25.67
C ASN A 403 17.26 -2.53 -25.26
N TYR A 404 17.22 -3.44 -24.29
CA TYR A 404 18.25 -4.46 -24.22
C TYR A 404 18.14 -5.28 -25.50
N THR A 405 18.94 -4.92 -26.50
CA THR A 405 19.04 -5.65 -27.76
C THR A 405 19.58 -7.04 -27.45
N LEU A 406 18.82 -8.07 -27.83
CA LEU A 406 19.28 -9.44 -27.75
C LEU A 406 20.52 -9.57 -28.63
N LYS A 407 21.63 -10.03 -28.05
CA LYS A 407 22.85 -10.34 -28.80
C LYS A 407 22.65 -11.62 -29.62
N GLY A 408 23.48 -11.82 -30.65
CA GLY A 408 23.39 -12.99 -31.55
C GLY A 408 23.28 -14.33 -30.82
N HIS A 409 24.12 -14.55 -29.80
CA HIS A 409 24.07 -15.76 -28.98
C HIS A 409 22.71 -15.99 -28.27
N HIS A 410 22.02 -14.95 -27.82
CA HIS A 410 20.67 -15.12 -27.23
C HIS A 410 19.64 -15.57 -28.26
N ILE A 411 19.80 -15.15 -29.52
CA ILE A 411 18.94 -15.56 -30.63
C ILE A 411 19.20 -17.03 -30.96
N GLU A 412 20.46 -17.47 -30.93
CA GLU A 412 20.84 -18.88 -31.11
C GLU A 412 20.24 -19.78 -30.01
N LEU A 413 20.26 -19.35 -28.75
CA LEU A 413 19.60 -20.09 -27.66
C LEU A 413 18.08 -20.17 -27.86
N PHE A 414 17.42 -19.09 -28.31
CA PHE A 414 16.00 -19.20 -28.64
C PHE A 414 15.73 -20.16 -29.80
N LYS A 415 16.64 -20.25 -30.79
CA LYS A 415 16.56 -21.26 -31.86
C LYS A 415 16.74 -22.67 -31.31
N SER A 416 17.63 -22.92 -30.35
CA SER A 416 17.78 -24.24 -29.71
C SER A 416 16.54 -24.61 -28.90
N TYR A 417 16.00 -23.69 -28.09
CA TYR A 417 14.77 -23.94 -27.34
C TYR A 417 13.58 -24.28 -28.25
N LEU A 418 13.46 -23.63 -29.41
CA LEU A 418 12.43 -23.94 -30.39
C LEU A 418 12.65 -25.30 -31.07
N LYS A 419 13.90 -25.73 -31.29
CA LYS A 419 14.21 -27.07 -31.80
C LYS A 419 13.87 -28.16 -30.79
N GLU A 420 14.09 -27.91 -29.50
CA GLU A 420 13.73 -28.83 -28.41
C GLU A 420 12.22 -28.92 -28.21
N ASP A 421 11.53 -27.77 -28.18
CA ASP A 421 10.09 -27.68 -28.03
C ASP A 421 9.53 -26.52 -28.87
N ASN A 422 8.92 -26.88 -30.01
CA ASN A 422 8.26 -25.93 -30.92
C ASN A 422 7.16 -25.11 -30.21
N PHE A 423 6.60 -25.62 -29.10
CA PHE A 423 5.52 -25.02 -28.32
C PHE A 423 5.98 -24.24 -27.08
N ILE A 424 7.28 -24.09 -26.85
CA ILE A 424 7.80 -23.42 -25.65
C ILE A 424 7.19 -22.01 -25.49
N GLY A 425 6.58 -21.76 -24.33
CA GLY A 425 5.91 -20.49 -24.05
C GLY A 425 6.92 -19.35 -23.88
N ASN A 426 6.53 -18.11 -24.23
CA ASN A 426 7.41 -16.93 -24.10
C ASN A 426 7.93 -16.73 -22.66
N LYS A 427 7.14 -17.11 -21.66
CA LYS A 427 7.53 -17.06 -20.25
C LYS A 427 8.62 -18.09 -19.93
N GLU A 428 8.48 -19.30 -20.44
CA GLU A 428 9.44 -20.38 -20.22
C GLU A 428 10.75 -20.11 -20.95
N ALA A 429 10.68 -19.70 -22.22
CA ALA A 429 11.86 -19.28 -22.99
C ALA A 429 12.64 -18.16 -22.29
N ARG A 430 11.93 -17.20 -21.66
CA ARG A 430 12.56 -16.14 -20.85
C ARG A 430 13.26 -16.69 -19.61
N ILE A 431 12.63 -17.66 -18.92
CA ILE A 431 13.20 -18.28 -17.71
C ILE A 431 14.47 -19.03 -18.08
N ARG A 432 14.44 -19.88 -19.12
CA ARG A 432 15.61 -20.61 -19.61
C ARG A 432 16.75 -19.69 -20.03
N LEU A 433 16.44 -18.63 -20.80
CA LEU A 433 17.46 -17.64 -21.18
C LEU A 433 18.12 -17.01 -19.95
N LYS A 434 17.33 -16.65 -18.92
CA LYS A 434 17.85 -16.07 -17.68
C LYS A 434 18.68 -17.07 -16.87
N GLU A 435 18.29 -18.34 -16.85
CA GLU A 435 19.01 -19.40 -16.13
C GLU A 435 20.36 -19.72 -16.80
N GLU A 436 20.40 -19.79 -18.12
CA GLU A 436 21.60 -20.15 -18.87
C GLU A 436 22.59 -18.99 -19.02
N THR A 437 22.09 -17.78 -19.29
CA THR A 437 22.95 -16.61 -19.59
C THR A 437 23.04 -15.59 -18.46
N GLY A 438 22.15 -15.66 -17.47
CA GLY A 438 21.95 -14.60 -16.48
C GLY A 438 21.27 -13.34 -17.04
N PHE A 439 20.88 -13.33 -18.32
CA PHE A 439 20.30 -12.18 -18.99
C PHE A 439 18.80 -12.04 -18.69
N ASP A 440 18.42 -11.02 -17.92
CA ASP A 440 17.03 -10.70 -17.65
C ASP A 440 16.48 -9.70 -18.68
N THR A 441 15.70 -10.19 -19.63
CA THR A 441 15.05 -9.36 -20.67
C THR A 441 13.56 -9.20 -20.41
N THR A 442 12.92 -8.23 -21.07
CA THR A 442 11.48 -7.99 -20.92
C THR A 442 10.66 -9.08 -21.61
N ALA A 443 9.47 -9.39 -21.07
CA ALA A 443 8.57 -10.38 -21.67
C ALA A 443 8.14 -9.99 -23.11
N SER A 444 8.03 -8.70 -23.39
CA SER A 444 7.75 -8.18 -24.74
C SER A 444 8.88 -8.47 -25.72
N THR A 445 10.14 -8.27 -25.33
CA THR A 445 11.30 -8.55 -26.19
C THR A 445 11.36 -10.03 -26.56
N VAL A 446 11.21 -10.94 -25.58
CA VAL A 446 11.15 -12.39 -25.84
C VAL A 446 9.98 -12.74 -26.75
N SER A 447 8.80 -12.18 -26.50
CA SER A 447 7.62 -12.45 -27.34
C SER A 447 7.85 -12.07 -28.80
N VAL A 448 8.42 -10.89 -29.06
CA VAL A 448 8.69 -10.40 -30.43
C VAL A 448 9.74 -11.30 -31.11
N THR A 449 10.83 -11.61 -30.41
CA THR A 449 11.90 -12.45 -30.96
C THR A 449 11.45 -13.88 -31.22
N MET A 450 10.73 -14.51 -30.29
CA MET A 450 10.17 -15.85 -30.48
C MET A 450 9.19 -15.92 -31.64
N THR A 451 8.37 -14.87 -31.84
CA THR A 451 7.45 -14.79 -32.99
C THR A 451 8.22 -14.68 -34.31
N LYS A 452 9.27 -13.85 -34.34
CA LYS A 452 10.14 -13.68 -35.51
C LYS A 452 10.85 -14.99 -35.85
N LEU A 453 11.42 -15.66 -34.85
CA LEU A 453 12.14 -16.93 -35.02
C LEU A 453 11.22 -18.07 -35.47
N ARG A 454 10.02 -18.19 -34.91
CA ARG A 454 9.03 -19.17 -35.39
C ARG A 454 8.69 -18.96 -36.87
N LYS A 455 8.49 -17.71 -37.29
CA LYS A 455 8.24 -17.37 -38.69
C LYS A 455 9.43 -17.70 -39.59
N GLU A 456 10.66 -17.38 -39.14
CA GLU A 456 11.91 -17.71 -39.85
C GLU A 456 12.11 -19.23 -40.01
N MET A 457 11.71 -20.01 -39.00
CA MET A 457 11.83 -21.47 -38.99
C MET A 457 10.63 -22.20 -39.64
N GLY A 458 9.67 -21.49 -40.24
CA GLY A 458 8.49 -22.10 -40.85
C GLY A 458 7.51 -22.74 -39.85
N LEU A 459 7.64 -22.45 -38.55
CA LEU A 459 6.73 -22.95 -37.52
C LEU A 459 5.42 -22.15 -37.58
N LYS A 460 4.28 -22.84 -37.65
CA LYS A 460 2.96 -22.19 -37.63
C LYS A 460 2.86 -21.31 -36.37
N ASN A 461 2.48 -20.04 -36.56
CA ASN A 461 2.23 -19.11 -35.45
C ASN A 461 1.06 -19.62 -34.61
N ILE A 462 1.36 -20.45 -33.62
CA ILE A 462 0.41 -20.85 -32.59
C ILE A 462 0.31 -19.66 -31.64
N ASP A 463 -0.87 -19.03 -31.57
CA ASP A 463 -1.14 -17.95 -30.62
C ASP A 463 -1.16 -18.53 -29.20
N LEU A 464 0.02 -18.68 -28.62
CA LEU A 464 0.27 -19.33 -27.31
C LEU A 464 -0.18 -18.47 -26.12
N ARG A 465 -1.17 -17.58 -26.26
CA ARG A 465 -1.77 -16.91 -25.09
C ARG A 465 -2.44 -17.96 -24.21
N PRO A 466 -1.90 -18.31 -23.03
CA PRO A 466 -2.44 -19.38 -22.18
C PRO A 466 -3.83 -19.02 -21.62
N HIS A 467 -4.18 -17.73 -21.63
CA HIS A 467 -5.49 -17.24 -21.25
C HIS A 467 -6.53 -17.26 -22.37
N ALA A 468 -6.14 -17.46 -23.63
CA ALA A 468 -7.08 -17.55 -24.74
C ALA A 468 -7.69 -18.95 -24.86
N ALA A 469 -6.93 -20.03 -24.70
CA ALA A 469 -7.44 -21.39 -24.87
C ALA A 469 -8.53 -21.78 -23.84
N LYS A 470 -8.35 -21.41 -22.56
CA LYS A 470 -9.36 -21.65 -21.51
C LYS A 470 -10.60 -20.73 -21.62
N LYS A 471 -10.48 -19.58 -22.28
CA LYS A 471 -11.61 -18.69 -22.61
C LYS A 471 -12.26 -19.04 -23.94
N ALA A 472 -11.53 -19.63 -24.88
CA ALA A 472 -12.03 -20.02 -26.20
C ALA A 472 -12.96 -21.24 -26.13
N SER A 473 -12.73 -22.18 -25.20
CA SER A 473 -13.70 -23.27 -24.97
C SER A 473 -15.00 -22.79 -24.32
N ILE A 474 -14.95 -21.75 -23.48
CA ILE A 474 -16.15 -21.12 -22.86
C ILE A 474 -16.86 -20.18 -23.85
N ASN A 475 -16.14 -19.58 -24.81
CA ASN A 475 -16.68 -18.57 -25.72
C ASN A 475 -17.36 -19.13 -26.99
N ARG A 476 -17.51 -20.46 -27.14
CA ARG A 476 -18.19 -21.05 -28.31
C ARG A 476 -19.30 -22.05 -27.97
N LEU A 477 -19.89 -21.99 -26.77
CA LEU A 477 -21.22 -22.57 -26.60
C LEU A 477 -22.22 -21.70 -27.38
N LYS A 478 -22.45 -22.08 -28.64
CA LYS A 478 -23.51 -21.52 -29.47
C LYS A 478 -24.83 -21.84 -28.76
N LEU A 479 -25.59 -20.83 -28.39
CA LEU A 479 -26.97 -20.99 -27.95
C LEU A 479 -27.74 -21.68 -29.08
N LYS A 480 -28.18 -22.93 -28.86
CA LYS A 480 -29.13 -23.63 -29.73
C LYS A 480 -30.48 -22.92 -29.73
N ASP A 481 -31.31 -23.18 -30.73
CA ASP A 481 -32.62 -22.53 -30.92
C ASP A 481 -33.55 -22.69 -29.71
N LEU A 482 -33.54 -23.86 -29.06
CA LEU A 482 -34.25 -24.10 -27.79
C LEU A 482 -33.93 -23.04 -26.72
N HIS A 483 -32.68 -22.61 -26.59
CA HIS A 483 -32.30 -21.59 -25.60
C HIS A 483 -32.79 -20.20 -26.00
N LEU A 484 -32.93 -19.92 -27.30
CA LEU A 484 -33.50 -18.68 -27.79
C LEU A 484 -35.00 -18.61 -27.51
N GLU A 485 -35.72 -19.74 -27.57
CA GLU A 485 -37.13 -19.83 -27.16
C GLU A 485 -37.32 -19.49 -25.68
N TYR A 486 -36.47 -20.02 -24.78
CA TYR A 486 -36.50 -19.64 -23.37
C TYR A 486 -36.23 -18.15 -23.15
N LEU A 487 -35.26 -17.57 -23.86
CA LEU A 487 -34.99 -16.13 -23.77
C LEU A 487 -36.17 -15.28 -24.30
N ARG A 488 -36.87 -15.72 -25.35
CA ARG A 488 -38.11 -15.09 -25.83
C ARG A 488 -39.21 -15.17 -24.78
N LYS A 489 -39.39 -16.34 -24.14
CA LYS A 489 -40.34 -16.52 -23.03
C LYS A 489 -40.05 -15.54 -21.89
N TYR A 490 -38.78 -15.40 -21.47
CA TYR A 490 -38.43 -14.45 -20.41
C TYR A 490 -38.67 -13.00 -20.80
N LEU A 491 -38.48 -12.63 -22.08
CA LEU A 491 -38.80 -11.29 -22.58
C LEU A 491 -40.30 -11.00 -22.65
N ASN A 492 -41.13 -12.03 -22.88
CA ASN A 492 -42.58 -11.91 -22.79
C ASN A 492 -43.06 -11.75 -21.34
N GLU A 493 -42.39 -12.40 -20.38
CA GLU A 493 -42.68 -12.23 -18.95
C GLU A 493 -42.23 -10.85 -18.42
N ASP A 494 -41.04 -10.41 -18.83
CA ASP A 494 -40.44 -9.12 -18.45
C ASP A 494 -39.59 -8.57 -19.61
N ASN A 495 -40.16 -7.61 -20.34
CA ASN A 495 -39.50 -6.98 -21.48
C ASN A 495 -38.16 -6.29 -21.10
N LEU A 496 -37.98 -5.92 -19.84
CA LEU A 496 -36.80 -5.27 -19.29
C LEU A 496 -35.83 -6.22 -18.58
N ILE A 497 -36.02 -7.54 -18.66
CA ILE A 497 -35.17 -8.51 -17.97
C ILE A 497 -33.67 -8.29 -18.29
N GLY A 498 -32.88 -8.19 -17.23
CA GLY A 498 -31.45 -7.94 -17.32
C GLY A 498 -30.67 -9.18 -17.80
N PRO A 499 -29.52 -9.03 -18.49
CA PRO A 499 -28.73 -10.16 -18.98
C PRO A 499 -28.30 -11.15 -17.89
N THR A 500 -28.00 -10.64 -16.68
CA THR A 500 -27.60 -11.48 -15.54
C THR A 500 -28.76 -12.33 -15.01
N GLU A 501 -29.97 -11.79 -15.03
CA GLU A 501 -31.15 -12.47 -14.53
C GLU A 501 -31.65 -13.51 -15.53
N ALA A 502 -31.74 -13.14 -16.81
CA ALA A 502 -32.02 -14.07 -17.90
C ALA A 502 -31.01 -15.22 -17.94
N MET A 503 -29.71 -14.94 -17.73
CA MET A 503 -28.67 -15.97 -17.63
C MET A 503 -28.93 -16.94 -16.46
N LYS A 504 -29.32 -16.43 -15.29
CA LYS A 504 -29.63 -17.28 -14.12
C LYS A 504 -30.86 -18.15 -14.36
N LYS A 505 -31.94 -17.59 -14.93
CA LYS A 505 -33.14 -18.35 -15.32
C LYS A 505 -32.79 -19.43 -16.34
N LEU A 506 -32.08 -19.07 -17.41
CA LEU A 506 -31.65 -20.01 -18.44
C LEU A 506 -30.78 -21.14 -17.88
N GLN A 507 -29.82 -20.82 -17.00
CA GLN A 507 -28.97 -21.82 -16.37
C GLN A 507 -29.77 -22.75 -15.44
N LYS A 508 -30.78 -22.22 -14.74
CA LYS A 508 -31.65 -23.02 -13.86
C LYS A 508 -32.51 -24.00 -14.66
N GLU A 509 -33.03 -23.58 -15.81
CA GLU A 509 -33.96 -24.39 -16.62
C GLU A 509 -33.25 -25.36 -17.56
N THR A 510 -32.10 -24.98 -18.12
CA THR A 510 -31.41 -25.78 -19.16
C THR A 510 -30.07 -26.36 -18.70
N GLY A 511 -29.57 -25.97 -17.52
CA GLY A 511 -28.21 -26.29 -17.07
C GLY A 511 -27.10 -25.58 -17.84
N LEU A 512 -27.43 -24.83 -18.91
CA LEU A 512 -26.44 -24.19 -19.77
C LEU A 512 -25.81 -22.97 -19.09
N LYS A 513 -24.50 -23.01 -18.88
CA LYS A 513 -23.73 -21.90 -18.32
C LYS A 513 -23.18 -21.00 -19.43
N CYS A 514 -23.89 -19.91 -19.73
CA CYS A 514 -23.45 -18.90 -20.70
C CYS A 514 -22.74 -17.72 -20.06
N SER A 515 -21.97 -16.97 -20.85
CA SER A 515 -21.44 -15.69 -20.41
C SER A 515 -22.55 -14.62 -20.44
N PRO A 516 -22.58 -13.66 -19.47
CA PRO A 516 -23.56 -12.56 -19.48
C PRO A 516 -23.54 -11.75 -20.78
N GLY A 517 -22.37 -11.60 -21.41
CA GLY A 517 -22.22 -10.88 -22.67
C GLY A 517 -22.88 -11.59 -23.86
N THR A 518 -22.87 -12.93 -23.87
CA THR A 518 -23.57 -13.71 -24.90
C THR A 518 -25.09 -13.54 -24.78
N ILE A 519 -25.61 -13.62 -23.55
CA ILE A 519 -27.03 -13.41 -23.26
C ILE A 519 -27.44 -11.97 -23.59
N GLN A 520 -26.63 -10.98 -23.25
CA GLN A 520 -26.90 -9.58 -23.58
C GLN A 520 -27.08 -9.38 -25.10
N LYS A 521 -26.16 -9.92 -25.92
CA LYS A 521 -26.26 -9.83 -27.38
C LYS A 521 -27.51 -10.51 -27.91
N LYS A 522 -27.82 -11.72 -27.43
CA LYS A 522 -29.01 -12.44 -27.89
C LYS A 522 -30.31 -11.77 -27.45
N LEU A 523 -30.41 -11.27 -26.23
CA LEU A 523 -31.57 -10.49 -25.78
C LEU A 523 -31.75 -9.20 -26.60
N ALA A 524 -30.67 -8.53 -27.00
CA ALA A 524 -30.76 -7.35 -27.85
C ALA A 524 -31.37 -7.70 -29.22
N ASN A 525 -30.84 -8.74 -29.88
CA ASN A 525 -31.37 -9.22 -31.15
C ASN A 525 -32.83 -9.68 -31.03
N LEU A 526 -33.17 -10.42 -29.97
CA LEU A 526 -34.55 -10.89 -29.75
C LEU A 526 -35.53 -9.74 -29.54
N ARG A 527 -35.13 -8.68 -28.83
CA ARG A 527 -35.97 -7.47 -28.66
C ARG A 527 -36.23 -6.77 -29.99
N GLU A 528 -35.19 -6.64 -30.82
CA GLU A 528 -35.29 -6.07 -32.17
C GLU A 528 -36.21 -6.92 -33.05
N GLU A 529 -36.04 -8.25 -33.05
CA GLU A 529 -36.90 -9.20 -33.79
C GLU A 529 -38.36 -9.17 -33.33
N MET A 530 -38.63 -8.84 -32.05
CA MET A 530 -39.97 -8.76 -31.47
C MET A 530 -40.60 -7.36 -31.55
N GLY A 531 -39.92 -6.38 -32.16
CA GLY A 531 -40.41 -5.00 -32.24
C GLY A 531 -40.49 -4.28 -30.88
N LEU A 532 -39.78 -4.76 -29.86
CA LEU A 532 -39.69 -4.10 -28.57
C LEU A 532 -38.72 -2.91 -28.71
N GLU A 533 -39.19 -1.68 -28.46
CA GLU A 533 -38.37 -0.47 -28.54
C GLU A 533 -37.06 -0.66 -27.76
N CYS A 534 -35.98 -0.78 -28.52
CA CYS A 534 -34.69 -1.15 -27.98
C CYS A 534 -34.09 0.09 -27.32
N VAL A 535 -34.31 0.25 -26.00
CA VAL A 535 -33.51 1.20 -25.21
C VAL A 535 -32.08 0.70 -25.30
N ASN A 536 -31.29 1.32 -26.19
CA ASN A 536 -29.94 0.91 -26.56
C ASN A 536 -29.00 0.85 -25.33
N LEU A 537 -29.01 -0.29 -24.64
CA LEU A 537 -28.19 -0.64 -23.48
C LEU A 537 -26.79 -1.11 -23.94
N THR A 538 -26.15 -0.35 -24.81
CA THR A 538 -24.74 -0.58 -25.13
C THR A 538 -23.89 -0.31 -23.87
N SER A 539 -22.84 -1.10 -23.65
CA SER A 539 -22.06 -1.08 -22.41
C SER A 539 -21.43 0.28 -22.04
N VAL A 540 -21.28 1.19 -23.02
CA VAL A 540 -20.82 2.57 -22.81
C VAL A 540 -21.94 3.44 -22.24
N SER A 541 -23.18 3.24 -22.67
CA SER A 541 -24.35 3.86 -22.07
C SER A 541 -24.68 3.24 -20.71
N ALA A 542 -24.45 1.94 -20.44
CA ALA A 542 -24.66 1.39 -19.09
C ALA A 542 -23.75 2.02 -18.01
N LYS A 543 -22.49 2.34 -18.34
CA LYS A 543 -21.60 3.10 -17.44
C LYS A 543 -22.00 4.57 -17.32
N ARG A 544 -22.53 5.19 -18.37
CA ARG A 544 -23.08 6.55 -18.29
C ARG A 544 -24.46 6.58 -17.62
N ILE A 545 -25.28 5.54 -17.74
CA ILE A 545 -26.64 5.42 -17.20
C ILE A 545 -26.61 5.06 -15.72
N ALA A 546 -25.63 4.25 -15.28
CA ALA A 546 -25.33 4.12 -13.86
C ALA A 546 -24.90 5.47 -13.25
N ASN A 547 -24.29 6.36 -14.03
CA ASN A 547 -23.99 7.73 -13.62
C ASN A 547 -25.18 8.70 -13.79
N THR A 548 -26.10 8.50 -14.74
CA THR A 548 -27.30 9.35 -14.89
C THR A 548 -28.47 8.94 -14.02
N ARG A 549 -28.52 7.71 -13.47
CA ARG A 549 -29.44 7.34 -12.37
C ARG A 549 -29.21 8.13 -11.08
N SER A 550 -28.12 8.90 -11.03
CA SER A 550 -27.82 9.83 -9.94
C SER A 550 -28.23 11.28 -10.24
N LYS A 551 -28.80 11.58 -11.42
CA LYS A 551 -29.28 12.92 -11.73
C LYS A 551 -30.65 13.12 -11.08
N LEU A 552 -30.71 14.08 -10.17
CA LEU A 552 -31.95 14.62 -9.64
C LEU A 552 -32.74 15.23 -10.82
N LYS A 553 -34.03 14.88 -10.93
CA LYS A 553 -34.96 15.54 -11.85
C LYS A 553 -35.20 16.98 -11.37
N ASP A 554 -35.73 17.83 -12.25
CA ASP A 554 -35.99 19.24 -11.93
C ASP A 554 -36.93 19.39 -10.72
N SER A 555 -37.95 18.53 -10.60
CA SER A 555 -38.83 18.47 -9.42
C SER A 555 -38.08 18.21 -8.11
N HIS A 556 -37.02 17.39 -8.13
CA HIS A 556 -36.18 17.15 -6.95
C HIS A 556 -35.25 18.34 -6.66
N LEU A 557 -34.82 19.05 -7.70
CA LEU A 557 -34.02 20.28 -7.55
C LEU A 557 -34.85 21.39 -6.92
N GLU A 558 -36.10 21.55 -7.35
CA GLU A 558 -37.05 22.49 -6.73
C GLU A 558 -37.30 22.17 -5.26
N LEU A 559 -37.49 20.89 -4.93
CA LEU A 559 -37.70 20.47 -3.53
C LEU A 559 -36.46 20.70 -2.66
N LEU A 560 -35.26 20.46 -3.19
CA LEU A 560 -34.01 20.82 -2.50
C LEU A 560 -33.82 22.34 -2.38
N LYS A 561 -34.27 23.12 -3.37
CA LYS A 561 -34.24 24.59 -3.35
C LYS A 561 -35.19 25.13 -2.29
N LYS A 562 -36.41 24.60 -2.19
CA LYS A 562 -37.39 24.90 -1.13
C LYS A 562 -36.80 24.61 0.25
N ASN A 563 -36.24 23.42 0.45
CA ASN A 563 -35.58 23.05 1.70
C ASN A 563 -34.40 23.98 2.08
N LEU A 564 -33.66 24.51 1.09
CA LEU A 564 -32.59 25.48 1.32
C LEU A 564 -33.10 26.88 1.65
N ILE A 565 -34.28 27.26 1.16
CA ILE A 565 -34.93 28.54 1.51
C ILE A 565 -35.45 28.46 2.94
N GLU A 566 -36.05 27.33 3.33
CA GLU A 566 -36.53 27.09 4.70
C GLU A 566 -35.38 26.99 5.72
N ASP A 567 -34.29 26.31 5.36
CA ASP A 567 -33.07 26.20 6.17
C ASP A 567 -31.81 26.34 5.30
N ALA A 568 -31.28 27.56 5.23
CA ALA A 568 -30.06 27.87 4.47
C ALA A 568 -28.86 26.99 4.86
N LEU A 569 -28.85 26.47 6.10
CA LEU A 569 -27.78 25.67 6.68
C LEU A 569 -28.03 24.15 6.61
N ILE A 570 -29.08 23.69 5.95
CA ILE A 570 -29.43 22.27 5.86
C ILE A 570 -28.24 21.41 5.39
N GLY A 571 -27.92 20.37 6.15
CA GLY A 571 -26.80 19.48 5.84
C GLY A 571 -27.14 18.49 4.71
N PRO A 572 -26.16 18.00 3.93
CA PRO A 572 -26.41 17.03 2.85
C PRO A 572 -27.14 15.76 3.31
N THR A 573 -26.89 15.30 4.53
CA THR A 573 -27.56 14.11 5.08
C THR A 573 -29.02 14.37 5.37
N GLU A 574 -29.34 15.54 5.94
CA GLU A 574 -30.73 15.91 6.26
C GLU A 574 -31.52 16.19 4.99
N ALA A 575 -30.97 16.99 4.07
CA ALA A 575 -31.60 17.25 2.78
C ALA A 575 -31.88 15.96 2.00
N ARG A 576 -30.98 14.96 2.09
CA ARG A 576 -31.20 13.64 1.50
C ARG A 576 -32.35 12.89 2.19
N ASN A 577 -32.45 12.96 3.51
CA ASN A 577 -33.51 12.29 4.24
C ASN A 577 -34.88 12.93 3.93
N ARG A 578 -34.98 14.26 3.95
CA ARG A 578 -36.20 14.98 3.54
C ARG A 578 -36.60 14.67 2.10
N LEU A 579 -35.63 14.71 1.17
CA LEU A 579 -35.89 14.33 -0.22
C LEU A 579 -36.42 12.89 -0.33
N LYS A 580 -35.91 11.96 0.49
CA LYS A 580 -36.39 10.57 0.52
C LYS A 580 -37.78 10.46 1.14
N GLU A 581 -38.07 11.21 2.18
CA GLU A 581 -39.40 11.28 2.82
C GLU A 581 -40.44 11.84 1.85
N ASP A 582 -40.12 12.93 1.15
CA ASP A 582 -41.07 13.64 0.27
C ASP A 582 -41.28 12.93 -1.07
N THR A 583 -40.28 12.23 -1.60
CA THR A 583 -40.33 11.68 -2.98
C THR A 583 -40.12 10.17 -3.06
N GLY A 584 -39.79 9.50 -1.95
CA GLY A 584 -39.34 8.10 -1.94
C GLY A 584 -37.96 7.87 -2.56
N LEU A 585 -37.33 8.90 -3.16
CA LEU A 585 -36.10 8.74 -3.91
C LEU A 585 -34.89 8.57 -3.00
N THR A 586 -34.19 7.44 -3.14
CA THR A 586 -32.94 7.20 -2.42
C THR A 586 -31.74 7.65 -3.25
N CYS A 587 -31.22 8.84 -2.98
CA CYS A 587 -30.02 9.38 -3.62
C CYS A 587 -28.73 9.10 -2.84
N SER A 588 -27.60 9.03 -3.56
CA SER A 588 -26.29 8.97 -2.89
C SER A 588 -25.95 10.32 -2.22
N LEU A 589 -25.31 10.27 -1.06
CA LEU A 589 -24.92 11.47 -0.32
C LEU A 589 -24.00 12.43 -1.11
N PRO A 590 -23.02 11.96 -1.92
CA PRO A 590 -22.19 12.83 -2.75
C PRO A 590 -22.99 13.64 -3.78
N VAL A 591 -24.06 13.06 -4.34
CA VAL A 591 -24.93 13.73 -5.31
C VAL A 591 -25.63 14.90 -4.62
N VAL A 592 -26.31 14.64 -3.50
CA VAL A 592 -27.02 15.68 -2.74
C VAL A 592 -26.06 16.78 -2.29
N CYS A 593 -24.87 16.42 -1.81
CA CYS A 593 -23.84 17.38 -1.42
C CYS A 593 -23.43 18.31 -2.59
N ASN A 594 -23.16 17.75 -3.77
CA ASN A 594 -22.78 18.53 -4.94
C ASN A 594 -23.94 19.40 -5.44
N THR A 595 -25.18 18.91 -5.39
CA THR A 595 -26.36 19.67 -5.78
C THR A 595 -26.63 20.83 -4.85
N LEU A 596 -26.59 20.64 -3.52
CA LEU A 596 -26.74 21.72 -2.55
C LEU A 596 -25.66 22.80 -2.74
N LYS A 597 -24.41 22.41 -3.05
CA LYS A 597 -23.35 23.37 -3.37
C LYS A 597 -23.66 24.23 -4.59
N LYS A 598 -24.29 23.65 -5.62
CA LYS A 598 -24.73 24.40 -6.81
C LYS A 598 -25.92 25.31 -6.50
N LEU A 599 -26.95 24.79 -5.84
CA LEU A 599 -28.14 25.55 -5.48
C LEU A 599 -27.83 26.72 -4.54
N ARG A 600 -26.90 26.56 -3.58
CA ARG A 600 -26.44 27.66 -2.72
C ARG A 600 -25.76 28.79 -3.49
N LYS A 601 -24.99 28.45 -4.53
CA LYS A 601 -24.38 29.45 -5.43
C LYS A 601 -25.44 30.17 -6.25
N GLU A 602 -26.43 29.42 -6.77
CA GLU A 602 -27.53 29.98 -7.55
C GLU A 602 -28.41 30.93 -6.71
N LEU A 603 -28.63 30.61 -5.44
CA LEU A 603 -29.39 31.43 -4.49
C LEU A 603 -28.59 32.57 -3.84
N ASN A 604 -27.32 32.78 -4.22
CA ASN A 604 -26.42 33.75 -3.58
C ASN A 604 -26.34 33.63 -2.05
N LEU A 605 -26.41 32.40 -1.53
CA LEU A 605 -26.18 32.15 -0.10
C LEU A 605 -24.67 32.20 0.14
N ASP A 606 -24.18 33.20 0.89
CA ASP A 606 -22.75 33.53 1.18
C ASP A 606 -21.88 32.38 1.75
N TYR A 607 -22.47 31.20 1.93
CA TYR A 607 -21.89 30.04 2.59
C TYR A 607 -21.46 28.94 1.60
N THR A 608 -20.93 29.31 0.43
CA THR A 608 -20.52 28.37 -0.64
C THR A 608 -19.42 27.38 -0.21
N ASN A 609 -18.72 27.68 0.89
CA ASN A 609 -17.65 26.87 1.48
C ASN A 609 -17.97 26.44 2.92
N LEU A 610 -19.19 25.98 3.20
CA LEU A 610 -19.47 25.31 4.48
C LEU A 610 -18.61 24.06 4.59
N ASP A 611 -17.52 24.18 5.34
CA ASP A 611 -16.78 23.04 5.87
C ASP A 611 -17.79 22.17 6.64
N PRO A 612 -17.92 20.87 6.31
CA PRO A 612 -18.74 19.94 7.06
C PRO A 612 -18.50 20.00 8.58
N SER A 613 -17.31 20.40 9.03
CA SER A 613 -16.97 20.60 10.44
C SER A 613 -17.74 21.78 11.08
N ALA A 614 -17.84 22.91 10.39
CA ALA A 614 -18.54 24.11 10.87
C ALA A 614 -20.06 23.87 10.98
N VAL A 615 -20.63 23.12 10.04
CA VAL A 615 -22.05 22.70 10.09
C VAL A 615 -22.30 21.79 11.29
N LYS A 616 -21.37 20.86 11.59
CA LYS A 616 -21.49 19.94 12.72
C LYS A 616 -21.46 20.67 14.06
N ASN A 617 -20.59 21.67 14.20
CA ASN A 617 -20.45 22.46 15.43
C ASN A 617 -21.64 23.40 15.67
N ARG A 618 -22.21 24.02 14.61
CA ARG A 618 -23.44 24.82 14.73
C ARG A 618 -24.67 23.96 15.05
N ARG A 619 -24.78 22.76 14.48
CA ARG A 619 -25.87 21.83 14.80
C ARG A 619 -25.80 21.31 16.23
N LEU A 620 -24.60 21.05 16.73
CA LEU A 620 -24.40 20.74 18.15
C LEU A 620 -24.79 21.94 19.02
N SER A 621 -24.40 23.16 18.65
CA SER A 621 -24.79 24.40 19.36
C SER A 621 -26.29 24.67 19.35
N ASN A 622 -27.03 24.25 18.32
CA ASN A 622 -28.49 24.47 18.25
C ASN A 622 -29.28 23.32 18.86
N ARG A 623 -28.78 22.07 18.78
CA ARG A 623 -29.36 20.93 19.52
C ARG A 623 -29.01 20.98 21.02
N SER A 624 -27.99 21.74 21.42
CA SER A 624 -27.55 21.80 22.80
C SER A 624 -28.23 22.88 23.65
N LYS A 625 -28.97 23.81 23.04
CA LYS A 625 -29.59 24.91 23.76
C LYS A 625 -31.03 24.56 24.13
N LEU A 626 -31.26 24.36 25.41
CA LEU A 626 -32.61 24.39 25.98
C LEU A 626 -33.15 25.81 25.79
N LYS A 627 -34.31 25.94 25.14
CA LYS A 627 -35.05 27.20 25.04
C LYS A 627 -35.74 27.48 26.38
N ASP A 628 -36.19 28.71 26.56
CA ASP A 628 -36.89 29.13 27.79
C ASP A 628 -38.14 28.29 28.06
N SER A 629 -38.86 27.83 27.01
CA SER A 629 -39.98 26.90 27.15
C SER A 629 -39.57 25.55 27.75
N HIS A 630 -38.41 25.01 27.35
CA HIS A 630 -37.89 23.75 27.90
C HIS A 630 -37.43 23.93 29.34
N LEU A 631 -36.82 25.07 29.65
CA LEU A 631 -36.42 25.43 31.01
C LEU A 631 -37.64 25.61 31.92
N LYS A 632 -38.72 26.21 31.42
CA LYS A 632 -39.99 26.34 32.12
C LYS A 632 -40.62 24.97 32.43
N LEU A 633 -40.63 24.05 31.46
CA LEU A 633 -41.08 22.68 31.71
C LEU A 633 -40.23 21.98 32.78
N LEU A 634 -38.89 22.02 32.66
CA LEU A 634 -38.01 21.41 33.65
C LEU A 634 -38.23 21.99 35.06
N LYS A 635 -38.52 23.29 35.16
CA LYS A 635 -38.85 23.95 36.43
C LYS A 635 -40.19 23.47 37.00
N ASN A 636 -41.19 23.22 36.16
CA ASN A 636 -42.46 22.64 36.58
C ASN A 636 -42.28 21.19 37.06
N ILE A 637 -41.56 20.37 36.30
CA ILE A 637 -41.26 18.99 36.68
C ILE A 637 -40.51 18.93 38.03
N LEU A 638 -39.57 19.85 38.27
CA LEU A 638 -38.85 19.93 39.56
C LEU A 638 -39.73 20.36 40.74
N LYS A 639 -40.82 21.08 40.49
CA LYS A 639 -41.80 21.42 41.53
C LYS A 639 -42.69 20.22 41.88
N GLU A 640 -42.96 19.35 40.90
CA GLU A 640 -43.71 18.09 41.09
C GLU A 640 -42.85 17.03 41.78
N ASP A 641 -41.60 16.87 41.35
CA ASP A 641 -40.64 15.93 41.92
C ASP A 641 -39.24 16.56 42.05
N ALA A 642 -38.90 16.95 43.29
CA ALA A 642 -37.62 17.56 43.62
C ALA A 642 -36.42 16.61 43.43
N LEU A 643 -36.65 15.28 43.43
CA LEU A 643 -35.62 14.25 43.36
C LEU A 643 -35.45 13.67 41.94
N ILE A 644 -36.19 14.17 40.95
CA ILE A 644 -36.15 13.63 39.59
C ILE A 644 -34.72 13.46 39.05
N GLY A 645 -34.46 12.26 38.53
CA GLY A 645 -33.19 11.90 37.92
C GLY A 645 -33.01 12.54 36.54
N THR A 646 -31.76 12.78 36.15
CA THR A 646 -31.43 13.39 34.84
C THR A 646 -31.99 12.60 33.66
N THR A 647 -32.02 11.28 33.73
CA THR A 647 -32.55 10.42 32.67
C THR A 647 -34.04 10.64 32.46
N GLU A 648 -34.78 10.77 33.55
CA GLU A 648 -36.23 10.93 33.50
C GLU A 648 -36.63 12.31 33.00
N ALA A 649 -35.98 13.37 33.50
CA ALA A 649 -36.17 14.73 32.98
C ALA A 649 -35.85 14.83 31.48
N ARG A 650 -34.82 14.10 31.02
CA ARG A 650 -34.48 14.01 29.59
C ARG A 650 -35.58 13.32 28.78
N ASN A 651 -36.16 12.24 29.31
CA ASN A 651 -37.23 11.50 28.64
C ASN A 651 -38.52 12.34 28.57
N ARG A 652 -38.89 13.05 29.64
CA ARG A 652 -40.01 14.02 29.65
C ARG A 652 -39.84 15.12 28.61
N LEU A 653 -38.64 15.71 28.49
CA LEU A 653 -38.33 16.67 27.42
C LEU A 653 -38.48 16.07 26.01
N LYS A 654 -38.16 14.78 25.85
CA LYS A 654 -38.32 14.08 24.57
C LYS A 654 -39.79 13.81 24.27
N GLU A 655 -40.58 13.40 25.26
CA GLU A 655 -42.01 13.12 25.09
C GLU A 655 -42.79 14.40 24.75
N GLU A 656 -42.55 15.49 25.47
CA GLU A 656 -43.37 16.69 25.36
C GLU A 656 -42.96 17.62 24.20
N PHE A 657 -41.66 17.69 23.89
CA PHE A 657 -41.13 18.57 22.84
C PHE A 657 -40.54 17.84 21.64
N SER A 658 -40.61 16.49 21.60
CA SER A 658 -39.88 15.68 20.61
C SER A 658 -38.37 16.02 20.57
N LEU A 659 -37.84 16.53 21.69
CA LEU A 659 -36.50 17.11 21.75
C LEU A 659 -35.48 16.07 22.25
N GLU A 660 -34.64 15.58 21.35
CA GLU A 660 -33.48 14.76 21.70
C GLU A 660 -32.36 15.61 22.30
N THR A 661 -32.41 15.80 23.63
CA THR A 661 -31.35 16.45 24.40
C THR A 661 -30.29 15.46 24.85
N SER A 662 -29.03 15.92 24.94
CA SER A 662 -27.98 15.08 25.52
C SER A 662 -28.17 14.99 27.04
N TYR A 663 -27.77 13.86 27.62
CA TYR A 663 -27.83 13.64 29.07
C TYR A 663 -27.11 14.76 29.85
N TYR A 664 -25.95 15.20 29.35
CA TYR A 664 -25.14 16.24 29.99
C TYR A 664 -25.85 17.60 30.06
N ILE A 665 -26.60 17.97 29.01
CA ILE A 665 -27.33 19.24 28.96
C ILE A 665 -28.51 19.22 29.93
N ALA A 666 -29.29 18.13 29.93
CA ALA A 666 -30.38 17.94 30.87
C ALA A 666 -29.86 17.99 32.32
N ARG A 667 -28.71 17.36 32.60
CA ARG A 667 -28.05 17.39 33.91
C ARG A 667 -27.73 18.81 34.36
N ASN A 668 -27.06 19.57 33.50
CA ASN A 668 -26.62 20.92 33.85
C ASN A 668 -27.80 21.88 34.05
N ALA A 669 -28.85 21.75 33.24
CA ALA A 669 -30.06 22.53 33.39
C ALA A 669 -30.79 22.21 34.70
N LEU A 670 -30.93 20.92 35.04
CA LEU A 670 -31.48 20.50 36.32
C LEU A 670 -30.66 21.04 37.50
N ILE A 671 -29.33 20.93 37.47
CA ILE A 671 -28.46 21.45 38.54
C ILE A 671 -28.68 22.96 38.70
N LYS A 672 -28.74 23.70 37.59
CA LYS A 672 -28.98 25.15 37.63
C LYS A 672 -30.36 25.48 38.22
N MET A 673 -31.42 24.80 37.78
CA MET A 673 -32.78 25.00 38.28
C MET A 673 -32.95 24.62 39.76
N LYS A 674 -32.32 23.53 40.21
CA LYS A 674 -32.32 23.14 41.63
C LYS A 674 -31.64 24.20 42.51
N LYS A 675 -30.56 24.82 42.03
CA LYS A 675 -29.92 25.94 42.72
C LYS A 675 -30.83 27.17 42.79
N GLU A 676 -31.49 27.53 41.70
CA GLU A 676 -32.44 28.66 41.64
C GLU A 676 -33.71 28.45 42.46
N LEU A 677 -34.10 27.21 42.76
CA LEU A 677 -35.25 26.90 43.63
C LEU A 677 -34.88 26.80 45.11
N ALA A 678 -33.58 26.63 45.42
CA ALA A 678 -33.08 26.59 46.79
C ALA A 678 -32.77 27.98 47.37
N THR A 679 -32.60 28.98 46.48
CA THR A 679 -32.57 30.41 46.80
C THR A 679 -33.97 30.98 46.78
#